data_AF-A0AAU4G6U1-F1
#
_entry.id   AF-A0AAU4G6U1-F1
#
_cell.length_a   1.000
_cell.length_b   1.000
_cell.length_c   1.000
_cell.angle_alpha   90.00
_cell.angle_beta   90.00
_cell.angle_gamma   90.00
#
_symmetry.space_group_name_H-M   'P 1'
#
loop_
_entity.id
_entity.type
_entity.pdbx_description
1 polymer ?
#
loop_
_entity_poly.entity_id
_entity_poly.type
_entity_poly.pdbx_seq_one_letter_code
_entity_poly.pdbx_strand_id
1 'polypeptide(L)'
;MAEPGSTACTIVARNYVPAARVLAKSYLAQHPDGRFVIAVIDAPRDEVTVLDDGTRVVGPAAFGIDEADYLRMATAYSVTELATSVKPYLLRELLEQTEVAIYLDPDIELFAPIPEVAELALAHDIVLAPHFLNPLPQDGLEPDDAVIMGTGIFNLGFIGVGPGAGPFLDFWAGRLRHDAIVAPELQLFTDQRWVDQVPALFRNHVLTDPGYDVAYWNLHERPIAREADGTLTAGGAKLRFFHFSGYRPEKPWLLSFHCARKPRVLLSHNAELRAVCDSYGAKLREAGYAESLDSIPYGFKNFRDGTEVPKLARRLFREGWIKAERKDKPLPPHAYGEDGGLALREWLATPEDQAQAAAGLNRLTHAIWASRIDLQMAFPHPYGADAENFRFWCAGSGVNEAGLPEWALPGERAATRPPSDEFGVNLLGYLTAELGLGEMGRIVLEAIEDGGVPVVSVLEEKAVSNRTGIERPATVGDPRFPLSILAVNADQTRVILTNHPEVGAGRYRIGLWAWELEDFPEWQHEAFGMLDEVWTVSDFCRRAIAEHSPIPVKTIPVPVRDPGEPSPPAREQGEPVRFLFAFDFNSVAERKNPWGAVEAFQRAFPGRDDVRLTVKAINAKMHPSAAERLRAAVVGDDRVELIETYLTVAELHDLYERSTCYVSLHRSEGFGLTVAEAMARAMPVISTDYSSTREFLDATTGWPVPYQLVPVGKGNYPYHETAVWAEPDLDAAATAMREVADNPAEAAKRGKQAREYILRERSMATAAEWMRAELENAHHAWQAGKHAGQPAPPHPIAPLHEAAQALHWRPEAAAPSRLPLAPALRKAVLRAIDHYDVHQRKVMGALLAGAEESNQRLLARIEALESGLADSRRVADVSRGHGEKLGDRVDAMRDTVEDLRRRGPDTELALRNLEGDIVKLSEGYGGFGADLEATTASVHKMFSSRDERLDADEKAIQRVALDVGAMRDAARLAHAPVPRGADVVPCDVGALLMPVDEVMLPWIVFHRSWEDSEARLMASLASGAFLDVGAHVGYHTLRLLRATPELTRVVAVEADPVNAEYLRRNVAANLPSSAAELVTVVESAAWDAPGTVHLTQATAGNSGDNRVSADGPGIAVPAVRLDSLPEVTAQRIGLVKVDLQGRDHRALAGLDSVLRRDRPHVVCEFDPSAITELGDDPMTVLAGYRALGYTPKIVGDSGVSVEGLSDVDLIAAARADEKAFATLWLSPGA
;
A
#
# COMPACT_ATOMS: atom_id res chain seq x y z
N MET A 1 32.79 21.84 41.18
CA MET A 1 32.12 22.91 41.97
C MET A 1 30.77 22.35 42.43
N ALA A 2 29.84 23.11 42.99
CA ALA A 2 28.44 22.62 43.00
C ALA A 2 27.96 22.58 41.54
N GLU A 3 27.20 21.56 41.14
CA GLU A 3 26.52 21.61 39.84
C GLU A 3 25.50 22.77 39.88
N PRO A 4 25.29 23.50 38.76
CA PRO A 4 24.23 24.50 38.69
C PRO A 4 22.84 23.90 38.90
N GLY A 5 21.83 24.74 39.15
CA GLY A 5 20.46 24.30 39.39
C GLY A 5 19.79 23.70 38.15
N SER A 6 20.12 22.46 37.79
CA SER A 6 19.57 21.74 36.64
C SER A 6 18.33 20.91 37.01
N THR A 7 17.45 20.69 36.03
CA THR A 7 16.36 19.72 36.08
C THR A 7 16.25 19.03 34.72
N ALA A 8 16.37 17.71 34.69
CA ALA A 8 16.14 16.93 33.48
C ALA A 8 14.66 16.54 33.35
N CYS A 9 14.18 16.35 32.12
CA CYS A 9 12.81 15.93 31.86
C CYS A 9 12.65 15.06 30.61
N THR A 10 11.54 14.34 30.56
CA THR A 10 11.07 13.59 29.39
C THR A 10 9.55 13.71 29.26
N ILE A 11 9.01 13.42 28.07
CA ILE A 11 7.58 13.50 27.76
C ILE A 11 7.13 12.17 27.16
N VAL A 12 6.06 11.58 27.70
CA VAL A 12 5.53 10.28 27.30
C VAL A 12 4.00 10.25 27.29
N ALA A 13 3.40 9.26 26.65
CA ALA A 13 2.07 8.76 27.03
C ALA A 13 2.22 7.70 28.15
N ARG A 14 1.15 7.42 28.90
CA ARG A 14 1.16 6.48 30.04
C ARG A 14 1.74 5.10 29.69
N ASN A 15 1.52 4.64 28.46
CA ASN A 15 2.00 3.36 27.96
C ASN A 15 3.54 3.27 27.78
N TYR A 16 4.23 4.42 27.78
CA TYR A 16 5.69 4.54 27.66
C TYR A 16 6.39 4.90 28.99
N VAL A 17 5.65 5.04 30.09
CA VAL A 17 6.19 5.41 31.41
C VAL A 17 7.32 4.47 31.89
N PRO A 18 7.30 3.15 31.67
CA PRO A 18 8.45 2.30 31.98
C PRO A 18 9.76 2.68 31.30
N ALA A 19 9.74 3.12 30.04
CA ALA A 19 10.95 3.59 29.35
C ALA A 19 11.47 4.87 30.01
N ALA A 20 10.59 5.85 30.25
CA ALA A 20 10.91 7.06 31.01
C ALA A 20 11.46 6.78 32.44
N ARG A 21 11.06 5.66 33.07
CA ARG A 21 11.62 5.22 34.36
C ARG A 21 13.00 4.56 34.23
N VAL A 22 13.31 3.88 33.12
CA VAL A 22 14.69 3.41 32.84
C VAL A 22 15.60 4.62 32.62
N LEU A 23 15.18 5.59 31.80
CA LEU A 23 15.86 6.87 31.62
C LEU A 23 16.10 7.58 32.96
N ALA A 24 15.05 7.86 33.74
CA ALA A 24 15.14 8.58 35.01
C ALA A 24 16.10 7.90 36.01
N LYS A 25 16.02 6.56 36.13
CA LYS A 25 16.98 5.77 36.95
C LYS A 25 18.41 5.93 36.46
N SER A 26 18.65 5.85 35.14
CA SER A 26 20.01 6.02 34.58
C SER A 26 20.54 7.44 34.80
N TYR A 27 19.69 8.47 34.68
CA TYR A 27 20.06 9.86 34.95
C TYR A 27 20.44 10.06 36.42
N LEU A 28 19.57 9.67 37.36
CA LEU A 28 19.80 9.86 38.80
C LEU A 28 20.99 9.03 39.32
N ALA A 29 21.33 7.91 38.67
CA ALA A 29 22.55 7.16 38.96
C ALA A 29 23.84 7.90 38.57
N GLN A 30 23.80 8.78 37.56
CA GLN A 30 24.93 9.60 37.14
C GLN A 30 24.94 11.00 37.80
N HIS A 31 23.77 11.53 38.17
CA HIS A 31 23.56 12.82 38.83
C HIS A 31 22.73 12.68 40.13
N PRO A 32 23.34 12.24 41.25
CA PRO A 32 22.60 11.96 42.50
C PRO A 32 21.94 13.17 43.18
N ASP A 33 22.46 14.38 42.96
CA ASP A 33 21.87 15.64 43.42
C ASP A 33 20.89 16.25 42.39
N GLY A 34 20.67 15.58 41.26
CA GLY A 34 19.84 16.04 40.15
C GLY A 34 18.33 15.90 40.41
N ARG A 35 17.52 16.62 39.63
CA ARG A 35 16.05 16.51 39.61
C ARG A 35 15.58 15.97 38.27
N PHE A 36 14.59 15.08 38.28
CA PHE A 36 13.98 14.50 37.07
C PHE A 36 12.46 14.66 37.04
N VAL A 37 11.91 14.95 35.85
CA VAL A 37 10.46 15.13 35.61
C VAL A 37 9.98 14.29 34.43
N ILE A 38 8.97 13.45 34.65
CA ILE A 38 8.25 12.70 33.60
C ILE A 38 6.91 13.38 33.37
N ALA A 39 6.74 14.06 32.24
CA ALA A 39 5.45 14.63 31.85
C ALA A 39 4.64 13.62 31.03
N VAL A 40 3.37 13.43 31.38
CA VAL A 40 2.52 12.36 30.84
C VAL A 40 1.31 12.95 30.11
N ILE A 41 1.33 12.92 28.78
CA ILE A 41 0.41 13.70 27.92
C ILE A 41 -1.05 13.24 27.98
N ASP A 42 -1.33 12.00 28.40
CA ASP A 42 -2.68 11.44 28.55
C ASP A 42 -3.02 11.01 29.99
N ALA A 43 -2.26 11.53 30.98
CA ALA A 43 -2.63 11.48 32.39
C ALA A 43 -3.82 12.42 32.70
N PRO A 44 -4.50 12.26 33.86
CA PRO A 44 -5.42 13.26 34.38
C PRO A 44 -4.77 14.65 34.39
N ARG A 45 -5.52 15.68 33.96
CA ARG A 45 -4.97 17.02 33.64
C ARG A 45 -4.00 17.53 34.70
N ASP A 46 -4.44 17.52 35.96
CA ASP A 46 -3.74 18.13 37.09
C ASP A 46 -2.99 17.08 37.96
N GLU A 47 -2.59 15.93 37.39
CA GLU A 47 -1.78 14.94 38.11
C GLU A 47 -0.43 15.53 38.55
N VAL A 48 -0.07 15.32 39.82
CA VAL A 48 1.28 15.51 40.35
C VAL A 48 1.58 14.35 41.32
N THR A 49 2.44 13.43 40.89
CA THR A 49 2.88 12.26 41.66
C THR A 49 4.40 12.36 41.89
N VAL A 50 4.91 11.87 43.02
CA VAL A 50 6.36 11.81 43.31
C VAL A 50 6.73 10.36 43.63
N LEU A 51 7.78 9.85 42.98
CA LEU A 51 8.27 8.48 43.14
C LEU A 51 9.30 8.38 44.29
N ASP A 52 9.58 7.15 44.73
CA ASP A 52 10.54 6.87 45.83
C ASP A 52 11.98 7.33 45.52
N ASP A 53 12.33 7.45 44.24
CA ASP A 53 13.62 7.98 43.74
C ASP A 53 13.64 9.52 43.60
N GLY A 54 12.55 10.21 43.97
CA GLY A 54 12.41 11.66 43.88
C GLY A 54 11.90 12.17 42.52
N THR A 55 11.73 11.31 41.52
CA THR A 55 11.19 11.69 40.21
C THR A 55 9.77 12.24 40.34
N ARG A 56 9.51 13.40 39.73
CA ARG A 56 8.15 13.98 39.63
C ARG A 56 7.46 13.46 38.36
N VAL A 57 6.29 12.87 38.49
CA VAL A 57 5.39 12.56 37.37
C VAL A 57 4.30 13.63 37.33
N VAL A 58 4.03 14.21 36.17
CA VAL A 58 3.09 15.35 36.01
C VAL A 58 2.15 15.21 34.81
N GLY A 59 0.91 15.62 34.98
CA GLY A 59 -0.10 15.66 33.91
C GLY A 59 -0.07 16.91 33.03
N PRO A 60 -0.96 16.99 32.02
CA PRO A 60 -1.00 18.08 31.02
C PRO A 60 -1.05 19.53 31.55
N ALA A 61 -1.46 19.75 32.80
CA ALA A 61 -1.40 21.06 33.44
C ALA A 61 0.02 21.65 33.47
N ALA A 62 1.05 20.81 33.53
CA ALA A 62 2.47 21.20 33.59
C ALA A 62 3.03 21.79 32.28
N PHE A 63 2.21 21.92 31.23
CA PHE A 63 2.57 22.61 29.99
C PHE A 63 2.09 24.08 29.95
N GLY A 64 1.28 24.53 30.92
CA GLY A 64 0.71 25.89 30.89
C GLY A 64 -0.26 26.17 29.73
N ILE A 65 -0.73 25.12 29.03
CA ILE A 65 -1.65 25.22 27.88
C ILE A 65 -3.10 25.26 28.39
N ASP A 66 -3.92 26.12 27.78
CA ASP A 66 -5.38 26.13 27.98
C ASP A 66 -6.00 24.78 27.59
N GLU A 67 -7.00 24.33 28.34
CA GLU A 67 -7.59 23.01 28.13
C GLU A 67 -8.24 22.86 26.75
N ALA A 68 -8.94 23.88 26.25
CA ALA A 68 -9.59 23.79 24.95
C ALA A 68 -8.59 23.73 23.79
N ASP A 69 -7.49 24.49 23.87
CA ASP A 69 -6.41 24.42 22.87
C ASP A 69 -5.59 23.13 22.98
N TYR A 70 -5.36 22.61 24.19
CA TYR A 70 -4.74 21.29 24.39
C TYR A 70 -5.56 20.16 23.76
N LEU A 71 -6.89 20.17 23.93
CA LEU A 71 -7.78 19.18 23.32
C LEU A 71 -7.91 19.34 21.79
N ARG A 72 -7.69 20.55 21.24
CA ARG A 72 -7.51 20.75 19.79
C ARG A 72 -6.21 20.14 19.30
N MET A 73 -5.08 20.39 19.96
CA MET A 73 -3.79 19.76 19.64
C MET A 73 -3.90 18.22 19.70
N ALA A 74 -4.48 17.67 20.77
CA ALA A 74 -4.70 16.22 20.91
C ALA A 74 -5.68 15.62 19.86
N THR A 75 -6.51 16.45 19.21
CA THR A 75 -7.38 16.04 18.09
C THR A 75 -6.63 16.12 16.75
N ALA A 76 -5.82 17.15 16.55
CA ALA A 76 -5.02 17.36 15.34
C ALA A 76 -3.83 16.40 15.20
N TYR A 77 -3.27 15.95 16.32
CA TYR A 77 -2.01 15.22 16.38
C TYR A 77 -2.19 13.75 16.77
N SER A 78 -1.26 12.91 16.28
CA SER A 78 -0.99 11.57 16.83
C SER A 78 -0.23 11.65 18.17
N VAL A 79 0.03 10.50 18.79
CA VAL A 79 0.76 10.42 20.08
C VAL A 79 2.16 11.05 20.02
N THR A 80 2.92 10.79 18.95
CA THR A 80 4.29 11.32 18.75
C THR A 80 4.26 12.81 18.46
N GLU A 81 3.34 13.24 17.59
CA GLU A 81 3.15 14.66 17.25
C GLU A 81 2.72 15.48 18.48
N LEU A 82 1.85 14.94 19.35
CA LEU A 82 1.48 15.62 20.61
C LEU A 82 2.66 15.65 21.61
N ALA A 83 3.34 14.52 21.84
CA ALA A 83 4.48 14.43 22.75
C ALA A 83 5.62 15.41 22.39
N THR A 84 5.90 15.55 21.10
CA THR A 84 6.89 16.49 20.58
C THR A 84 6.40 17.95 20.63
N SER A 85 5.12 18.20 20.33
CA SER A 85 4.56 19.56 20.33
C SER A 85 4.68 20.31 21.66
N VAL A 86 4.71 19.58 22.79
CA VAL A 86 4.70 20.14 24.14
C VAL A 86 6.09 20.33 24.79
N LYS A 87 7.18 19.93 24.09
CA LYS A 87 8.57 20.15 24.54
C LYS A 87 8.88 21.62 24.92
N PRO A 88 8.65 22.65 24.05
CA PRO A 88 8.96 24.04 24.41
C PRO A 88 8.20 24.55 25.63
N TYR A 89 6.94 24.11 25.76
CA TYR A 89 6.06 24.47 26.86
C TYR A 89 6.61 23.95 28.19
N LEU A 90 6.86 22.64 28.30
CA LEU A 90 7.42 22.04 29.52
C LEU A 90 8.75 22.68 29.93
N LEU A 91 9.65 22.92 28.96
CA LEU A 91 10.95 23.52 29.22
C LEU A 91 10.83 24.95 29.76
N ARG A 92 9.86 25.74 29.30
CA ARG A 92 9.61 27.09 29.81
C ARG A 92 9.11 27.07 31.26
N GLU A 93 8.11 26.24 31.57
CA GLU A 93 7.57 26.11 32.94
C GLU A 93 8.61 25.53 33.93
N LEU A 94 9.59 24.75 33.45
CA LEU A 94 10.72 24.28 34.25
C LEU A 94 11.77 25.38 34.52
N LEU A 95 12.06 26.26 33.56
CA LEU A 95 12.99 27.39 33.74
C LEU A 95 12.50 28.44 34.76
N GLU A 96 11.21 28.45 35.13
CA GLU A 96 10.73 29.22 36.30
C GLU A 96 11.17 28.60 37.65
N GLN A 97 11.58 27.33 37.65
CA GLN A 97 11.93 26.51 38.84
C GLN A 97 13.42 26.07 38.85
N THR A 98 14.21 26.44 37.83
CA THR A 98 15.55 25.88 37.59
C THR A 98 16.37 26.81 36.68
N GLU A 99 17.71 26.80 36.80
CA GLU A 99 18.59 27.61 35.94
C GLU A 99 18.81 26.96 34.56
N VAL A 100 18.82 25.62 34.50
CA VAL A 100 18.98 24.83 33.27
C VAL A 100 17.94 23.71 33.21
N ALA A 101 17.19 23.63 32.12
CA ALA A 101 16.34 22.48 31.83
C ALA A 101 16.98 21.61 30.72
N ILE A 102 16.96 20.29 30.88
CA ILE A 102 17.54 19.33 29.92
C ILE A 102 16.46 18.35 29.50
N TYR A 103 16.09 18.33 28.22
CA TYR A 103 15.20 17.33 27.66
C TYR A 103 15.98 16.09 27.19
N LEU A 104 15.42 14.92 27.48
CA LEU A 104 15.90 13.61 27.03
C LEU A 104 14.71 12.76 26.56
N ASP A 105 14.77 12.22 25.34
CA ASP A 105 13.73 11.29 24.81
C ASP A 105 13.68 10.00 25.65
N PRO A 106 12.49 9.40 25.82
CA PRO A 106 12.25 8.37 26.84
C PRO A 106 12.94 7.03 26.60
N ASP A 107 13.53 6.81 25.42
CA ASP A 107 14.33 5.64 25.06
C ASP A 107 15.85 5.90 25.06
N ILE A 108 16.31 6.90 25.82
CA ILE A 108 17.73 7.14 26.14
C ILE A 108 18.15 6.40 27.43
N GLU A 109 19.39 5.87 27.48
CA GLU A 109 20.06 5.44 28.72
C GLU A 109 21.41 6.17 28.91
N LEU A 110 21.68 6.68 30.13
CA LEU A 110 22.94 7.33 30.49
C LEU A 110 23.99 6.34 31.05
N PHE A 111 25.18 6.35 30.46
CA PHE A 111 26.34 5.54 30.82
C PHE A 111 27.43 6.34 31.56
N ALA A 112 27.37 7.68 31.52
CA ALA A 112 28.26 8.57 32.28
C ALA A 112 27.56 9.92 32.59
N PRO A 113 28.08 10.73 33.54
CA PRO A 113 27.56 12.07 33.81
C PRO A 113 27.76 13.02 32.63
N ILE A 114 26.90 14.05 32.55
CA ILE A 114 26.86 15.06 31.48
C ILE A 114 26.92 16.52 31.99
N PRO A 115 27.76 16.88 33.00
CA PRO A 115 27.82 18.24 33.56
C PRO A 115 28.11 19.33 32.52
N GLU A 116 28.82 18.99 31.44
CA GLU A 116 29.15 19.89 30.35
C GLU A 116 27.90 20.50 29.69
N VAL A 117 26.77 19.79 29.68
CA VAL A 117 25.50 20.29 29.13
C VAL A 117 24.97 21.47 29.97
N ALA A 118 25.08 21.41 31.30
CA ALA A 118 24.64 22.50 32.17
C ALA A 118 25.56 23.72 32.08
N GLU A 119 26.89 23.50 32.02
CA GLU A 119 27.86 24.57 31.82
C GLU A 119 27.66 25.28 30.47
N LEU A 120 27.43 24.52 29.40
CA LEU A 120 27.15 25.05 28.07
C LEU A 120 25.79 25.76 27.98
N ALA A 121 24.73 25.23 28.61
CA ALA A 121 23.41 25.86 28.61
C ALA A 121 23.42 27.25 29.30
N LEU A 122 24.17 27.40 30.40
CA LEU A 122 24.38 28.72 31.04
C LEU A 122 25.24 29.66 30.19
N ALA A 123 26.20 29.13 29.44
CA ALA A 123 27.13 29.92 28.63
C ALA A 123 26.60 30.27 27.23
N HIS A 124 25.59 29.57 26.73
CA HIS A 124 25.11 29.66 25.33
C HIS A 124 23.58 29.69 25.17
N ASP A 125 22.81 29.60 26.24
CA ASP A 125 21.34 29.58 26.31
C ASP A 125 20.64 28.38 25.64
N ILE A 126 21.22 27.76 24.59
CA ILE A 126 20.71 26.52 23.95
C ILE A 126 21.89 25.57 23.66
N VAL A 127 21.71 24.27 23.89
CA VAL A 127 22.69 23.20 23.57
C VAL A 127 22.01 22.13 22.71
N LEU A 128 22.58 21.85 21.53
CA LEU A 128 22.07 20.89 20.55
C LEU A 128 23.10 19.80 20.23
N ALA A 129 22.64 18.62 19.81
CA ALA A 129 23.49 17.58 19.23
C ALA A 129 23.12 17.34 17.73
N PRO A 130 24.09 17.24 16.82
CA PRO A 130 23.86 16.82 15.45
C PRO A 130 23.83 15.29 15.34
N HIS A 131 23.00 14.75 14.44
CA HIS A 131 22.90 13.31 14.23
C HIS A 131 24.29 12.68 13.96
N PHE A 132 25.08 13.26 13.05
CA PHE A 132 26.44 12.81 12.69
C PHE A 132 27.45 13.96 12.71
N LEU A 133 28.74 13.65 12.85
CA LEU A 133 29.84 14.63 12.84
C LEU A 133 30.55 14.70 11.48
N ASN A 134 30.48 13.62 10.69
CA ASN A 134 31.05 13.50 9.36
C ASN A 134 29.94 13.28 8.31
N PRO A 135 30.13 13.65 7.02
CA PRO A 135 29.15 13.38 5.96
C PRO A 135 28.83 11.89 5.82
N LEU A 136 27.56 11.56 5.54
CA LEU A 136 27.13 10.17 5.41
C LEU A 136 27.76 9.47 4.19
N PRO A 137 28.14 8.17 4.30
CA PRO A 137 28.62 7.41 3.16
C PRO A 137 27.52 7.17 2.11
N GLN A 138 27.83 7.46 0.85
CA GLN A 138 26.97 7.24 -0.33
C GLN A 138 27.02 5.77 -0.80
N ASP A 139 26.74 4.83 0.11
CA ASP A 139 26.71 3.38 -0.14
C ASP A 139 25.29 2.83 -0.42
N GLY A 140 24.26 3.68 -0.30
CA GLY A 140 22.87 3.31 -0.51
C GLY A 140 22.20 2.60 0.68
N LEU A 141 22.84 2.63 1.86
CA LEU A 141 22.32 2.13 3.14
C LEU A 141 21.64 3.23 3.96
N GLU A 142 20.81 2.83 4.90
CA GLU A 142 19.98 3.71 5.73
C GLU A 142 20.56 3.94 7.14
N PRO A 143 20.45 5.16 7.69
CA PRO A 143 19.89 6.36 7.05
C PRO A 143 20.86 6.96 6.01
N ASP A 144 20.29 7.68 5.05
CA ASP A 144 21.01 8.50 4.07
C ASP A 144 20.77 10.00 4.33
N ASP A 145 21.42 10.88 3.55
CA ASP A 145 21.29 12.33 3.71
C ASP A 145 19.85 12.81 3.53
N ALA A 146 19.05 12.18 2.66
CA ALA A 146 17.67 12.58 2.41
C ALA A 146 16.76 12.23 3.59
N VAL A 147 16.97 11.07 4.24
CA VAL A 147 16.29 10.71 5.49
C VAL A 147 16.58 11.74 6.57
N ILE A 148 17.85 12.05 6.84
CA ILE A 148 18.21 12.97 7.93
C ILE A 148 17.83 14.42 7.62
N MET A 149 17.99 14.90 6.38
CA MET A 149 17.49 16.23 5.99
C MET A 149 15.96 16.33 6.08
N GLY A 150 15.24 15.24 5.82
CA GLY A 150 13.78 15.17 6.00
C GLY A 150 13.35 15.25 7.46
N THR A 151 14.09 14.61 8.37
CA THR A 151 13.81 14.66 9.82
C THR A 151 14.35 15.91 10.53
N GLY A 152 15.38 16.57 9.99
CA GLY A 152 16.11 17.66 10.63
C GLY A 152 17.53 17.28 11.01
N ILE A 153 18.44 18.25 10.98
CA ILE A 153 19.90 18.05 11.08
C ILE A 153 20.31 17.77 12.54
N PHE A 154 19.69 18.47 13.49
CA PHE A 154 19.86 18.22 14.93
C PHE A 154 18.88 17.16 15.41
N ASN A 155 19.32 16.29 16.32
CA ASN A 155 18.40 15.37 16.99
C ASN A 155 17.75 16.06 18.19
N LEU A 156 16.43 16.00 18.34
CA LEU A 156 15.69 16.58 19.47
C LEU A 156 15.20 15.57 20.51
N GLY A 157 15.74 14.35 20.48
CA GLY A 157 15.80 13.51 21.68
C GLY A 157 16.77 14.05 22.73
N PHE A 158 17.56 15.06 22.41
CA PHE A 158 18.36 15.81 23.36
C PHE A 158 18.32 17.32 23.07
N ILE A 159 18.00 18.13 24.08
CA ILE A 159 18.21 19.58 24.05
C ILE A 159 18.41 20.14 25.47
N GLY A 160 19.47 20.91 25.67
CA GLY A 160 19.68 21.71 26.89
C GLY A 160 19.28 23.16 26.67
N VAL A 161 18.59 23.78 27.64
CA VAL A 161 18.23 25.21 27.61
C VAL A 161 18.56 25.91 28.92
N GLY A 162 19.06 27.13 28.81
CA GLY A 162 19.40 28.03 29.91
C GLY A 162 18.51 29.28 29.99
N PRO A 163 18.82 30.24 30.87
CA PRO A 163 17.90 31.33 31.23
C PRO A 163 17.52 32.28 30.07
N GLY A 164 18.37 32.43 29.05
CA GLY A 164 18.08 33.26 27.86
C GLY A 164 17.25 32.57 26.79
N ALA A 165 16.84 31.30 26.95
CA ALA A 165 16.17 30.52 25.91
C ALA A 165 14.72 30.95 25.60
N GLY A 166 14.10 31.80 26.42
CA GLY A 166 12.69 32.20 26.30
C GLY A 166 12.23 32.57 24.87
N PRO A 167 12.92 33.46 24.14
CA PRO A 167 12.54 33.82 22.75
C PRO A 167 12.58 32.65 21.75
N PHE A 168 13.44 31.64 21.99
CA PHE A 168 13.45 30.41 21.21
C PHE A 168 12.26 29.51 21.59
N LEU A 169 12.00 29.34 22.89
CA LEU A 169 10.88 28.51 23.37
C LEU A 169 9.52 29.06 22.90
N ASP A 170 9.31 30.37 22.93
CA ASP A 170 8.08 31.01 22.43
C ASP A 170 7.98 30.94 20.89
N PHE A 171 9.09 31.06 20.15
CA PHE A 171 9.11 30.80 18.70
C PHE A 171 8.71 29.36 18.39
N TRP A 172 9.32 28.39 19.08
CA TRP A 172 9.12 26.96 18.86
C TRP A 172 7.67 26.58 19.22
N ALA A 173 7.17 26.96 20.40
CA ALA A 173 5.76 26.80 20.77
C ALA A 173 4.79 27.42 19.75
N GLY A 174 5.08 28.63 19.26
CA GLY A 174 4.29 29.32 18.24
C GLY A 174 4.20 28.57 16.91
N ARG A 175 5.17 27.72 16.58
CA ARG A 175 5.10 26.77 15.46
C ARG A 175 4.35 25.50 15.87
N LEU A 176 4.72 24.89 16.99
CA LEU A 176 4.22 23.58 17.39
C LEU A 176 2.74 23.54 17.80
N ARG A 177 2.08 24.70 18.00
CA ARG A 177 0.61 24.78 18.10
C ARG A 177 -0.11 24.24 16.86
N HIS A 178 0.48 24.41 15.67
CA HIS A 178 -0.12 23.98 14.38
C HIS A 178 0.76 23.06 13.53
N ASP A 179 2.08 23.21 13.57
CA ASP A 179 2.99 22.61 12.59
C ASP A 179 3.90 21.51 13.17
N ALA A 180 3.53 20.93 14.32
CA ALA A 180 4.22 19.77 14.92
C ALA A 180 3.80 18.44 14.27
N ILE A 181 3.81 18.38 12.93
CA ILE A 181 3.33 17.23 12.16
C ILE A 181 4.45 16.45 11.48
N VAL A 182 4.23 15.16 11.23
CA VAL A 182 5.03 14.40 10.26
C VAL A 182 4.49 14.70 8.87
N ALA A 183 5.19 15.53 8.11
CA ALA A 183 4.84 15.91 6.73
C ALA A 183 6.12 16.25 5.92
N PRO A 184 6.93 15.25 5.54
CA PRO A 184 8.15 15.45 4.76
C PRO A 184 7.89 16.19 3.42
N GLU A 185 6.71 16.03 2.85
CA GLU A 185 6.23 16.75 1.65
C GLU A 185 6.06 18.26 1.87
N LEU A 186 5.90 18.69 3.12
CA LEU A 186 5.92 20.09 3.56
C LEU A 186 7.26 20.50 4.20
N GLN A 187 8.27 19.61 4.14
CA GLN A 187 9.55 19.73 4.84
C GLN A 187 9.43 19.81 6.37
N LEU A 188 8.33 19.29 6.94
CA LEU A 188 8.03 19.28 8.37
C LEU A 188 8.22 17.88 8.97
N PHE A 189 8.92 17.82 10.08
CA PHE A 189 9.03 16.63 10.92
C PHE A 189 8.96 17.07 12.38
N THR A 190 7.77 16.92 12.94
CA THR A 190 7.42 17.22 14.34
C THR A 190 7.98 18.57 14.82
N ASP A 191 8.76 18.52 15.89
CA ASP A 191 9.48 19.58 16.56
C ASP A 191 10.85 19.88 15.94
N GLN A 192 11.43 18.89 15.24
CA GLN A 192 12.86 18.82 14.94
C GLN A 192 13.30 19.73 13.80
N ARG A 193 12.55 19.76 12.68
CA ARG A 193 12.82 20.65 11.53
C ARG A 193 12.79 22.15 11.86
N TRP A 194 12.17 22.54 12.98
CA TRP A 194 12.17 23.93 13.43
C TRP A 194 13.49 24.36 14.09
N VAL A 195 14.28 23.42 14.60
CA VAL A 195 15.57 23.69 15.25
C VAL A 195 16.74 23.82 14.26
N ASP A 196 16.58 23.40 13.00
CA ASP A 196 17.53 23.70 11.92
C ASP A 196 17.77 25.23 11.74
N GLN A 197 16.84 26.07 12.22
CA GLN A 197 16.95 27.53 12.22
C GLN A 197 17.71 28.10 13.44
N VAL A 198 17.89 27.34 14.52
CA VAL A 198 18.52 27.82 15.77
C VAL A 198 19.94 28.36 15.56
N PRO A 199 20.84 27.71 14.80
CA PRO A 199 22.17 28.24 14.49
C PRO A 199 22.19 29.64 13.87
N ALA A 200 21.12 30.06 13.19
CA ALA A 200 21.01 31.34 12.51
C ALA A 200 20.21 32.39 13.29
N LEU A 201 19.26 31.99 14.15
CA LEU A 201 18.30 32.89 14.80
C LEU A 201 18.57 33.13 16.29
N PHE A 202 19.20 32.19 17.00
CA PHE A 202 19.33 32.23 18.46
C PHE A 202 20.76 31.92 18.91
N ARG A 203 21.14 32.40 20.09
CA ARG A 203 22.40 31.99 20.74
C ARG A 203 22.31 30.50 21.08
N ASN A 204 23.37 29.75 20.77
CA ASN A 204 23.41 28.31 20.92
C ASN A 204 24.85 27.78 21.04
N HIS A 205 24.96 26.49 21.33
CA HIS A 205 26.16 25.66 21.19
C HIS A 205 25.79 24.34 20.51
N VAL A 206 26.61 23.89 19.55
CA VAL A 206 26.48 22.57 18.92
C VAL A 206 27.53 21.65 19.52
N LEU A 207 27.07 20.67 20.30
CA LEU A 207 27.91 19.71 21.00
C LEU A 207 28.45 18.67 20.01
N THR A 208 29.77 18.48 20.01
CA THR A 208 30.50 17.66 19.01
C THR A 208 31.39 16.57 19.63
N ASP A 209 31.18 16.25 20.91
CA ASP A 209 31.75 15.06 21.57
C ASP A 209 30.98 13.80 21.09
N PRO A 210 31.62 12.84 20.40
CA PRO A 210 30.94 11.64 19.88
C PRO A 210 30.44 10.69 20.97
N GLY A 211 30.71 10.95 22.25
CA GLY A 211 30.09 10.24 23.36
C GLY A 211 28.61 10.58 23.60
N TYR A 212 28.10 11.67 23.00
CA TYR A 212 26.70 12.12 23.12
C TYR A 212 25.85 11.67 21.92
N ASP A 213 24.53 11.50 22.15
CA ASP A 213 23.53 11.14 21.13
C ASP A 213 23.95 9.98 20.21
N VAL A 214 24.47 8.90 20.80
CA VAL A 214 24.93 7.72 20.06
C VAL A 214 23.74 6.81 19.74
N ALA A 215 23.53 6.51 18.46
CA ALA A 215 22.33 5.81 17.98
C ALA A 215 22.53 5.16 16.60
N TYR A 216 21.47 4.56 16.05
CA TYR A 216 21.51 3.86 14.77
C TYR A 216 22.03 4.71 13.60
N TRP A 217 21.83 6.04 13.65
CA TRP A 217 22.26 6.96 12.58
C TRP A 217 23.78 7.20 12.53
N ASN A 218 24.50 7.12 13.65
CA ASN A 218 25.93 7.47 13.72
C ASN A 218 26.87 6.33 14.13
N LEU A 219 26.37 5.13 14.45
CA LEU A 219 27.23 3.98 14.80
C LEU A 219 28.30 3.60 13.75
N HIS A 220 28.16 4.05 12.50
CA HIS A 220 29.15 3.87 11.44
C HIS A 220 30.38 4.79 11.59
N GLU A 221 30.23 5.98 12.19
CA GLU A 221 31.34 6.88 12.58
C GLU A 221 31.69 6.75 14.08
N ARG A 222 30.75 6.27 14.90
CA ARG A 222 30.87 6.12 16.37
C ARG A 222 30.72 4.66 16.82
N PRO A 223 31.55 3.71 16.36
CA PRO A 223 31.44 2.31 16.75
C PRO A 223 31.59 2.14 18.27
N ILE A 224 30.78 1.24 18.85
CA ILE A 224 30.85 0.90 20.28
C ILE A 224 32.03 -0.04 20.53
N ALA A 225 32.89 0.35 21.48
CA ALA A 225 33.96 -0.47 22.01
C ALA A 225 33.91 -0.51 23.54
N ARG A 226 34.68 -1.42 24.12
CA ARG A 226 34.85 -1.58 25.56
C ARG A 226 36.33 -1.56 25.92
N GLU A 227 36.70 -0.62 26.79
CA GLU A 227 38.05 -0.49 27.31
C GLU A 227 38.37 -1.58 28.34
N ALA A 228 39.66 -1.78 28.62
CA ALA A 228 40.13 -2.81 29.54
C ALA A 228 39.70 -2.62 31.01
N ASP A 229 39.19 -1.44 31.39
CA ASP A 229 38.57 -1.16 32.70
C ASP A 229 37.04 -1.38 32.72
N GLY A 230 36.44 -1.75 31.59
CA GLY A 230 35.01 -1.95 31.40
C GLY A 230 34.25 -0.75 30.83
N THR A 231 34.89 0.42 30.73
CA THR A 231 34.28 1.65 30.17
C THR A 231 33.82 1.43 28.74
N LEU A 232 32.59 1.86 28.42
CA LEU A 232 32.09 1.91 27.04
C LEU A 232 32.58 3.18 26.35
N THR A 233 33.07 3.04 25.13
CA THR A 233 33.49 4.13 24.24
C THR A 233 32.71 4.10 22.94
N ALA A 234 32.48 5.29 22.35
CA ALA A 234 31.81 5.49 21.08
C ALA A 234 32.67 6.45 20.25
N GLY A 235 33.17 5.98 19.10
CA GLY A 235 34.12 6.76 18.28
C GLY A 235 35.42 7.14 19.01
N GLY A 236 35.78 6.41 20.07
CA GLY A 236 36.95 6.68 20.92
C GLY A 236 36.73 7.69 22.06
N ALA A 237 35.57 8.35 22.13
CA ALA A 237 35.15 9.12 23.31
C ALA A 237 34.39 8.24 24.31
N LYS A 238 34.30 8.64 25.58
CA LYS A 238 33.51 7.92 26.59
C LYS A 238 32.01 8.04 26.25
N LEU A 239 31.31 6.91 26.15
CA LEU A 239 29.86 6.90 25.95
C LEU A 239 29.16 7.62 27.13
N ARG A 240 28.43 8.69 26.83
CA ARG A 240 27.67 9.47 27.81
C ARG A 240 26.24 8.99 27.88
N PHE A 241 25.57 8.92 26.74
CA PHE A 241 24.26 8.29 26.60
C PHE A 241 24.08 7.64 25.22
N PHE A 242 23.27 6.59 25.19
CA PHE A 242 22.84 5.93 23.96
C PHE A 242 21.34 6.17 23.79
N HIS A 243 20.91 6.54 22.60
CA HIS A 243 19.53 6.81 22.23
C HIS A 243 19.00 5.61 21.43
N PHE A 244 18.20 4.76 22.07
CA PHE A 244 17.70 3.50 21.50
C PHE A 244 16.51 3.71 20.57
N SER A 245 16.56 4.77 19.76
CA SER A 245 15.47 5.25 18.91
C SER A 245 14.96 4.14 17.99
N GLY A 246 13.75 3.66 18.24
CA GLY A 246 13.11 2.58 17.49
C GLY A 246 13.64 1.16 17.77
N TYR A 247 14.42 0.94 18.83
CA TYR A 247 14.74 -0.41 19.31
C TYR A 247 13.48 -1.12 19.85
N ARG A 248 13.49 -2.46 19.86
CA ARG A 248 12.41 -3.30 20.41
C ARG A 248 12.99 -4.53 21.12
N PRO A 249 12.82 -4.70 22.44
CA PRO A 249 13.30 -5.88 23.19
C PRO A 249 12.80 -7.22 22.66
N GLU A 250 11.74 -7.23 21.84
CA GLU A 250 11.06 -8.42 21.32
C GLU A 250 11.58 -8.83 19.93
N LYS A 251 12.38 -7.96 19.30
CA LYS A 251 13.19 -8.26 18.10
C LYS A 251 14.67 -7.94 18.38
N PRO A 252 15.34 -8.60 19.33
CA PRO A 252 16.70 -8.26 19.76
C PRO A 252 17.80 -8.50 18.69
N TRP A 253 17.44 -8.99 17.50
CA TRP A 253 18.30 -9.02 16.32
C TRP A 253 18.26 -7.70 15.50
N LEU A 254 17.30 -6.81 15.75
CA LEU A 254 17.20 -5.49 15.13
C LEU A 254 17.76 -4.40 16.04
N LEU A 255 18.63 -3.54 15.49
CA LEU A 255 19.11 -2.33 16.16
C LEU A 255 18.02 -1.26 16.27
N SER A 256 17.29 -1.00 15.18
CA SER A 256 16.15 -0.08 15.14
C SER A 256 15.20 -0.48 14.02
N PHE A 257 13.90 -0.28 14.22
CA PHE A 257 12.91 -0.47 13.16
C PHE A 257 12.92 0.66 12.11
N HIS A 258 13.50 1.82 12.40
CA HIS A 258 13.50 2.99 11.48
C HIS A 258 14.35 2.80 10.22
N CYS A 259 15.34 1.90 10.26
CA CYS A 259 16.21 1.57 9.13
C CYS A 259 16.31 0.04 8.95
N ALA A 260 15.22 -0.68 9.22
CA ALA A 260 15.18 -2.13 9.10
C ALA A 260 15.30 -2.62 7.64
N ARG A 261 15.03 -1.76 6.65
CA ARG A 261 15.01 -2.09 5.21
C ARG A 261 16.42 -2.15 4.60
N LYS A 262 17.30 -1.19 4.90
CA LYS A 262 18.71 -1.21 4.45
C LYS A 262 19.67 -0.84 5.59
N PRO A 263 19.68 -1.58 6.72
CA PRO A 263 20.45 -1.19 7.90
C PRO A 263 21.94 -1.05 7.60
N ARG A 264 22.50 0.14 7.82
CA ARG A 264 23.95 0.42 7.72
C ARG A 264 24.77 -0.35 8.77
N VAL A 265 24.14 -0.75 9.88
CA VAL A 265 24.77 -1.49 10.99
C VAL A 265 23.89 -2.69 11.37
N LEU A 266 24.48 -3.89 11.32
CA LEU A 266 23.83 -5.16 11.71
C LEU A 266 24.29 -5.61 13.09
N LEU A 267 23.37 -6.10 13.94
CA LEU A 267 23.72 -6.57 15.29
C LEU A 267 24.50 -7.89 15.25
N SER A 268 24.24 -8.76 14.27
CA SER A 268 25.01 -10.00 14.05
C SER A 268 26.52 -9.76 13.85
N HIS A 269 26.91 -8.57 13.39
CA HIS A 269 28.30 -8.20 13.14
C HIS A 269 28.96 -7.41 14.28
N ASN A 270 28.21 -6.99 15.33
CA ASN A 270 28.67 -6.01 16.32
C ASN A 270 28.38 -6.46 17.76
N ALA A 271 29.24 -7.33 18.31
CA ALA A 271 29.02 -7.99 19.61
C ALA A 271 28.84 -7.04 20.82
N GLU A 272 29.66 -5.99 20.95
CA GLU A 272 29.53 -5.04 22.08
C GLU A 272 28.28 -4.16 21.96
N LEU A 273 27.93 -3.72 20.75
CA LEU A 273 26.65 -3.02 20.49
C LEU A 273 25.46 -3.93 20.83
N ARG A 274 25.52 -5.20 20.41
CA ARG A 274 24.48 -6.19 20.72
C ARG A 274 24.34 -6.40 22.24
N ALA A 275 25.44 -6.47 22.98
CA ALA A 275 25.42 -6.56 24.45
C ALA A 275 24.80 -5.31 25.11
N VAL A 276 25.03 -4.11 24.56
CA VAL A 276 24.36 -2.87 25.00
C VAL A 276 22.85 -2.93 24.75
N CYS A 277 22.42 -3.36 23.55
CA CYS A 277 21.00 -3.56 23.22
C CYS A 277 20.31 -4.63 24.08
N ASP A 278 20.95 -5.77 24.32
CA ASP A 278 20.39 -6.84 25.19
C ASP A 278 20.27 -6.35 26.64
N SER A 279 21.26 -5.61 27.15
CA SER A 279 21.24 -4.98 28.48
C SER A 279 20.07 -4.00 28.63
N TYR A 280 19.89 -3.09 27.68
CA TYR A 280 18.79 -2.13 27.70
C TYR A 280 17.43 -2.83 27.56
N GLY A 281 17.34 -3.84 26.68
CA GLY A 281 16.14 -4.65 26.52
C GLY A 281 15.74 -5.42 27.79
N ALA A 282 16.71 -5.88 28.59
CA ALA A 282 16.44 -6.47 29.91
C ALA A 282 15.84 -5.45 30.90
N LYS A 283 16.40 -4.23 30.95
CA LYS A 283 15.91 -3.14 31.84
C LYS A 283 14.50 -2.69 31.48
N LEU A 284 14.15 -2.63 30.19
CA LEU A 284 12.79 -2.34 29.74
C LEU A 284 11.79 -3.40 30.21
N ARG A 285 12.14 -4.70 30.10
CA ARG A 285 11.29 -5.78 30.63
C ARG A 285 11.17 -5.71 32.15
N GLU A 286 12.25 -5.47 32.89
CA GLU A 286 12.22 -5.29 34.34
C GLU A 286 11.35 -4.09 34.77
N ALA A 287 11.28 -3.04 33.95
CA ALA A 287 10.44 -1.86 34.20
C ALA A 287 8.95 -2.07 33.88
N GLY A 288 8.57 -3.17 33.23
CA GLY A 288 7.21 -3.48 32.80
C GLY A 288 6.80 -2.86 31.44
N TYR A 289 7.76 -2.62 30.54
CA TYR A 289 7.53 -1.91 29.26
C TYR A 289 6.62 -2.67 28.29
N ALA A 290 6.71 -4.00 28.22
CA ALA A 290 5.81 -4.77 27.36
C ALA A 290 4.38 -4.70 27.91
N GLU A 291 4.23 -4.94 29.20
CA GLU A 291 2.96 -4.91 29.93
C GLU A 291 2.28 -3.52 29.87
N SER A 292 3.05 -2.42 29.84
CA SER A 292 2.50 -1.06 29.78
C SER A 292 2.08 -0.61 28.38
N LEU A 293 2.78 -1.03 27.33
CA LEU A 293 2.28 -0.88 25.97
C LEU A 293 0.93 -1.58 25.85
N ASP A 294 0.90 -2.82 26.35
CA ASP A 294 -0.18 -3.78 26.12
C ASP A 294 -1.50 -3.43 26.83
N SER A 295 -1.40 -3.05 28.10
CA SER A 295 -2.55 -2.82 28.98
C SER A 295 -3.07 -1.38 29.02
N ILE A 296 -2.30 -0.41 28.50
CA ILE A 296 -2.61 1.02 28.62
C ILE A 296 -2.78 1.66 27.22
N PRO A 297 -4.01 1.77 26.68
CA PRO A 297 -4.22 2.50 25.45
C PRO A 297 -3.99 4.01 25.64
N TYR A 298 -3.37 4.66 24.65
CA TYR A 298 -3.21 6.11 24.59
C TYR A 298 -4.57 6.82 24.69
N GLY A 299 -4.73 7.69 25.69
CA GLY A 299 -6.01 8.31 26.05
C GLY A 299 -6.69 9.12 24.93
N PHE A 300 -5.92 9.69 24.00
CA PHE A 300 -6.43 10.41 22.83
C PHE A 300 -6.35 9.59 21.53
N LYS A 301 -6.48 8.25 21.59
CA LYS A 301 -6.64 7.38 20.41
C LYS A 301 -8.08 7.36 19.90
N ASN A 302 -9.04 7.21 20.82
CA ASN A 302 -10.43 6.92 20.52
C ASN A 302 -11.36 8.07 20.96
N PHE A 303 -12.52 8.18 20.31
CA PHE A 303 -13.67 8.94 20.82
C PHE A 303 -14.20 8.32 22.13
N ARG A 304 -15.08 9.07 22.82
CA ARG A 304 -15.65 8.69 24.13
C ARG A 304 -16.45 7.37 24.13
N ASP A 305 -16.97 6.94 22.98
CA ASP A 305 -17.68 5.67 22.82
C ASP A 305 -16.76 4.47 22.47
N GLY A 306 -15.44 4.70 22.42
CA GLY A 306 -14.44 3.67 22.11
C GLY A 306 -14.09 3.53 20.63
N THR A 307 -14.78 4.20 19.70
CA THR A 307 -14.40 4.18 18.28
C THR A 307 -13.11 4.96 18.03
N GLU A 308 -12.22 4.47 17.16
CA GLU A 308 -10.95 5.15 16.87
C GLU A 308 -11.16 6.43 16.04
N VAL A 309 -10.40 7.50 16.34
CA VAL A 309 -10.41 8.74 15.55
C VAL A 309 -9.52 8.54 14.31
N PRO A 310 -10.05 8.50 13.07
CA PRO A 310 -9.27 8.15 11.88
C PRO A 310 -8.08 9.09 11.66
N LYS A 311 -6.91 8.56 11.25
CA LYS A 311 -5.69 9.36 10.99
C LYS A 311 -5.98 10.58 10.10
N LEU A 312 -6.70 10.35 9.00
CA LEU A 312 -7.05 11.38 8.02
C LEU A 312 -8.03 12.43 8.57
N ALA A 313 -8.92 12.03 9.49
CA ALA A 313 -9.81 12.95 10.17
C ALA A 313 -9.06 13.96 11.06
N ARG A 314 -7.92 13.57 11.65
CA ARG A 314 -7.04 14.48 12.41
C ARG A 314 -6.43 15.56 11.51
N ARG A 315 -5.96 15.18 10.32
CA ARG A 315 -5.43 16.11 9.30
C ARG A 315 -6.52 17.04 8.76
N LEU A 316 -7.72 16.52 8.41
CA LEU A 316 -8.89 17.33 8.04
C LEU A 316 -9.31 18.31 9.13
N PHE A 317 -9.34 17.86 10.40
CA PHE A 317 -9.64 18.73 11.53
C PHE A 317 -8.62 19.87 11.66
N ARG A 318 -7.31 19.55 11.58
CA ARG A 318 -6.20 20.53 11.62
C ARG A 318 -6.31 21.56 10.50
N GLU A 319 -6.55 21.10 9.26
CA GLU A 319 -6.74 21.98 8.11
C GLU A 319 -7.97 22.86 8.29
N GLY A 320 -9.09 22.30 8.79
CA GLY A 320 -10.29 23.03 9.15
C GLY A 320 -10.03 24.10 10.22
N TRP A 321 -9.23 23.80 11.25
CA TRP A 321 -8.85 24.71 12.33
C TRP A 321 -8.02 25.89 11.80
N ILE A 322 -6.97 25.62 11.03
CA ILE A 322 -6.11 26.65 10.41
C ILE A 322 -6.94 27.50 9.41
N LYS A 323 -7.81 26.87 8.62
CA LYS A 323 -8.72 27.51 7.64
C LYS A 323 -9.82 28.35 8.31
N ALA A 324 -10.18 28.05 9.56
CA ALA A 324 -11.12 28.81 10.37
C ALA A 324 -10.45 30.02 11.04
N GLU A 325 -9.32 29.83 11.74
CA GLU A 325 -8.56 30.92 12.36
C GLU A 325 -8.14 31.98 11.33
N ARG A 326 -7.60 31.56 10.17
CA ARG A 326 -7.20 32.48 9.08
C ARG A 326 -8.37 33.24 8.43
N LYS A 327 -9.63 32.90 8.72
CA LYS A 327 -10.82 33.49 8.08
C LYS A 327 -11.84 34.05 9.08
N ASP A 328 -11.46 34.13 10.37
CA ASP A 328 -12.34 34.53 11.49
C ASP A 328 -13.69 33.79 11.46
N LYS A 329 -13.63 32.46 11.33
CA LYS A 329 -14.79 31.57 11.30
C LYS A 329 -14.86 30.70 12.55
N PRO A 330 -16.05 30.18 12.91
CA PRO A 330 -16.19 29.16 13.94
C PRO A 330 -15.23 27.99 13.70
N LEU A 331 -14.48 27.61 14.74
CA LEU A 331 -13.54 26.50 14.69
C LEU A 331 -14.28 25.17 14.56
N PRO A 332 -13.69 24.14 13.92
CA PRO A 332 -14.25 22.80 13.96
C PRO A 332 -14.31 22.24 15.40
N PRO A 333 -15.29 21.39 15.73
CA PRO A 333 -15.39 20.75 17.04
C PRO A 333 -14.27 19.73 17.24
N HIS A 334 -13.67 19.69 18.43
CA HIS A 334 -12.60 18.75 18.77
C HIS A 334 -13.16 17.41 19.30
N ALA A 335 -12.40 16.32 19.19
CA ALA A 335 -12.91 14.96 19.45
C ALA A 335 -13.24 14.66 20.93
N TYR A 336 -12.71 15.44 21.87
CA TYR A 336 -12.76 15.16 23.31
C TYR A 336 -13.60 16.16 24.12
N GLY A 337 -14.62 16.76 23.50
CA GLY A 337 -15.59 17.61 24.20
C GLY A 337 -16.54 16.82 25.11
N GLU A 338 -17.42 17.54 25.82
CA GLU A 338 -18.48 16.92 26.63
C GLU A 338 -19.38 15.98 25.80
N ASP A 339 -19.57 16.30 24.52
CA ASP A 339 -20.32 15.52 23.52
C ASP A 339 -19.63 14.19 23.11
N GLY A 340 -18.37 13.99 23.48
CA GLY A 340 -17.58 12.82 23.08
C GLY A 340 -17.14 12.81 21.61
N GLY A 341 -17.22 13.96 20.91
CA GLY A 341 -16.81 14.12 19.52
C GLY A 341 -17.89 13.79 18.48
N LEU A 342 -19.17 13.73 18.87
CA LEU A 342 -20.30 13.56 17.96
C LEU A 342 -20.33 14.65 16.88
N ALA A 343 -20.15 15.91 17.27
CA ALA A 343 -20.16 17.05 16.35
C ALA A 343 -19.03 16.98 15.30
N LEU A 344 -17.90 16.34 15.64
CA LEU A 344 -16.80 16.11 14.68
C LEU A 344 -17.17 15.05 13.64
N ARG A 345 -17.92 14.00 14.01
CA ARG A 345 -18.39 13.00 13.04
C ARG A 345 -19.40 13.57 12.06
N GLU A 346 -20.37 14.34 12.55
CA GLU A 346 -21.33 15.06 11.67
C GLU A 346 -20.61 16.00 10.69
N TRP A 347 -19.55 16.68 11.15
CA TRP A 347 -18.71 17.50 10.30
C TRP A 347 -17.90 16.70 9.26
N LEU A 348 -17.42 15.50 9.58
CA LEU A 348 -16.70 14.62 8.64
C LEU A 348 -17.63 13.90 7.65
N ALA A 349 -18.83 13.53 8.09
CA ALA A 349 -19.83 12.78 7.32
C ALA A 349 -20.62 13.64 6.32
N THR A 350 -20.56 14.96 6.45
CA THR A 350 -21.23 15.90 5.53
C THR A 350 -20.32 16.32 4.36
N PRO A 351 -20.88 16.70 3.19
CA PRO A 351 -20.13 17.33 2.11
C PRO A 351 -19.52 18.68 2.51
N GLU A 352 -18.38 19.07 1.92
CA GLU A 352 -17.93 20.47 1.95
C GLU A 352 -18.65 21.35 0.92
N ASP A 353 -19.01 20.79 -0.23
CA ASP A 353 -19.54 21.53 -1.38
C ASP A 353 -20.63 20.75 -2.15
N GLN A 354 -21.13 21.38 -3.22
CA GLN A 354 -22.19 20.81 -4.07
C GLN A 354 -21.71 19.72 -5.03
N ALA A 355 -20.42 19.64 -5.36
CA ALA A 355 -19.89 18.58 -6.22
C ALA A 355 -19.78 17.26 -5.43
N GLN A 356 -19.28 17.32 -4.19
CA GLN A 356 -19.35 16.22 -3.23
C GLN A 356 -20.81 15.76 -3.05
N ALA A 357 -21.73 16.68 -2.74
CA ALA A 357 -23.13 16.35 -2.57
C ALA A 357 -23.78 15.71 -3.81
N ALA A 358 -23.51 16.22 -5.02
CA ALA A 358 -24.06 15.70 -6.27
C ALA A 358 -23.49 14.32 -6.65
N ALA A 359 -22.24 14.04 -6.28
CA ALA A 359 -21.63 12.73 -6.45
C ALA A 359 -22.07 11.71 -5.38
N GLY A 360 -22.68 12.15 -4.27
CA GLY A 360 -22.97 11.30 -3.11
C GLY A 360 -21.75 11.06 -2.22
N LEU A 361 -20.80 11.99 -2.20
CA LEU A 361 -19.58 11.98 -1.40
C LEU A 361 -19.64 13.00 -0.24
N ASN A 362 -18.76 12.83 0.74
CA ASN A 362 -18.58 13.66 1.93
C ASN A 362 -17.11 14.05 2.12
N ARG A 363 -16.79 14.88 3.12
CA ARG A 363 -15.40 15.31 3.39
C ARG A 363 -14.43 14.14 3.55
N LEU A 364 -14.84 13.09 4.26
CA LEU A 364 -13.96 11.95 4.55
C LEU A 364 -13.71 11.06 3.31
N THR A 365 -14.76 10.71 2.56
CA THR A 365 -14.63 9.97 1.28
C THR A 365 -13.85 10.74 0.23
N HIS A 366 -14.09 12.05 0.08
CA HIS A 366 -13.29 12.89 -0.82
C HIS A 366 -11.82 12.92 -0.39
N ALA A 367 -11.53 13.07 0.91
CA ALA A 367 -10.16 13.08 1.40
C ALA A 367 -9.46 11.72 1.18
N ILE A 368 -10.17 10.60 1.34
CA ILE A 368 -9.62 9.26 1.05
C ILE A 368 -9.23 9.15 -0.43
N TRP A 369 -10.07 9.62 -1.36
CA TRP A 369 -9.70 9.72 -2.78
C TRP A 369 -8.49 10.65 -3.00
N ALA A 370 -8.53 11.87 -2.45
CA ALA A 370 -7.51 12.89 -2.65
C ALA A 370 -6.13 12.51 -2.07
N SER A 371 -6.08 11.63 -1.07
CA SER A 371 -4.85 11.13 -0.44
C SER A 371 -4.32 9.83 -1.05
N ARG A 372 -5.07 9.18 -1.96
CA ARG A 372 -4.68 7.92 -2.62
C ARG A 372 -4.60 8.06 -4.14
N ILE A 373 -3.38 8.02 -4.67
CA ILE A 373 -3.13 8.10 -6.11
C ILE A 373 -3.73 6.92 -6.88
N ASP A 374 -3.80 5.73 -6.26
CA ASP A 374 -4.42 4.55 -6.85
C ASP A 374 -5.94 4.72 -7.00
N LEU A 375 -6.61 5.40 -6.04
CA LEU A 375 -8.02 5.76 -6.17
C LEU A 375 -8.26 6.90 -7.18
N GLN A 376 -7.30 7.80 -7.35
CA GLN A 376 -7.31 8.81 -8.42
C GLN A 376 -7.05 8.21 -9.81
N MET A 377 -6.33 7.10 -9.91
CA MET A 377 -6.11 6.37 -11.17
C MET A 377 -7.24 5.39 -11.50
N ALA A 378 -7.81 4.72 -10.49
CA ALA A 378 -8.98 3.84 -10.66
C ALA A 378 -10.28 4.63 -10.87
N PHE A 379 -10.39 5.82 -10.26
CA PHE A 379 -11.56 6.68 -10.31
C PHE A 379 -11.17 8.14 -10.59
N PRO A 380 -10.64 8.47 -11.78
CA PRO A 380 -10.18 9.83 -12.13
C PRO A 380 -11.31 10.89 -12.15
N HIS A 381 -12.56 10.46 -12.28
CA HIS A 381 -13.74 11.30 -12.25
C HIS A 381 -14.73 10.83 -11.16
N PRO A 382 -14.37 10.93 -9.86
CA PRO A 382 -15.21 10.47 -8.74
C PRO A 382 -16.47 11.34 -8.55
N TYR A 383 -16.53 12.47 -9.27
CA TYR A 383 -17.66 13.38 -9.37
C TYR A 383 -18.48 13.18 -10.66
N GLY A 384 -18.09 12.23 -11.51
CA GLY A 384 -18.65 12.00 -12.84
C GLY A 384 -18.77 10.51 -13.17
N ALA A 385 -18.08 10.06 -14.23
CA ALA A 385 -18.20 8.68 -14.75
C ALA A 385 -17.86 7.60 -13.71
N ASP A 386 -16.84 7.84 -12.88
CA ASP A 386 -16.33 6.87 -11.91
C ASP A 386 -16.97 7.03 -10.53
N ALA A 387 -17.85 8.02 -10.36
CA ALA A 387 -18.53 8.31 -9.10
C ALA A 387 -19.29 7.09 -8.57
N GLU A 388 -19.77 6.22 -9.44
CA GLU A 388 -20.48 5.01 -9.04
C GLU A 388 -19.53 3.91 -8.53
N ASN A 389 -18.56 3.48 -9.35
CA ASN A 389 -17.59 2.46 -8.94
C ASN A 389 -16.77 2.88 -7.71
N PHE A 390 -16.39 4.16 -7.59
CA PHE A 390 -15.72 4.68 -6.40
C PHE A 390 -16.58 4.54 -5.13
N ARG A 391 -17.90 4.64 -5.27
CA ARG A 391 -18.84 4.56 -4.16
C ARG A 391 -19.18 3.13 -3.76
N PHE A 392 -19.30 2.23 -4.72
CA PHE A 392 -19.31 0.80 -4.46
C PHE A 392 -18.02 0.37 -3.75
N TRP A 393 -16.86 0.85 -4.23
CA TRP A 393 -15.59 0.69 -3.53
C TRP A 393 -15.66 1.24 -2.10
N CYS A 394 -16.16 2.46 -1.88
CA CYS A 394 -16.29 3.03 -0.52
C CYS A 394 -17.11 2.13 0.42
N ALA A 395 -18.26 1.62 -0.05
CA ALA A 395 -19.18 0.81 0.76
C ALA A 395 -18.67 -0.61 1.06
N GLY A 396 -17.83 -1.18 0.19
CA GLY A 396 -17.18 -2.47 0.40
C GLY A 396 -15.73 -2.30 0.84
N SER A 397 -14.83 -2.19 -0.13
CA SER A 397 -13.39 -2.02 0.09
C SER A 397 -13.04 -0.89 1.06
N GLY A 398 -13.60 0.31 0.93
CA GLY A 398 -13.20 1.49 1.70
C GLY A 398 -13.33 1.31 3.22
N VAL A 399 -14.35 0.57 3.67
CA VAL A 399 -14.52 0.20 5.09
C VAL A 399 -13.39 -0.72 5.56
N ASN A 400 -13.03 -1.70 4.74
CA ASN A 400 -12.12 -2.79 5.09
C ASN A 400 -10.62 -2.45 4.86
N GLU A 401 -10.30 -1.66 3.83
CA GLU A 401 -8.93 -1.40 3.37
C GLU A 401 -8.46 0.04 3.61
N ALA A 402 -9.38 1.01 3.70
CA ALA A 402 -9.07 2.45 3.76
C ALA A 402 -9.45 3.13 5.08
N GLY A 403 -10.07 2.38 6.01
CA GLY A 403 -10.49 2.90 7.31
C GLY A 403 -11.63 3.93 7.23
N LEU A 404 -12.49 3.84 6.20
CA LEU A 404 -13.72 4.63 6.10
C LEU A 404 -14.78 4.04 7.06
N PRO A 405 -15.16 4.71 8.16
CA PRO A 405 -16.18 4.18 9.05
C PRO A 405 -17.56 4.16 8.38
N GLU A 406 -18.39 3.17 8.74
CA GLU A 406 -19.72 2.93 8.17
C GLU A 406 -20.66 4.16 8.19
N TRP A 407 -20.43 5.12 9.08
CA TRP A 407 -21.20 6.36 9.16
C TRP A 407 -20.98 7.35 7.99
N ALA A 408 -20.35 6.93 6.88
CA ALA A 408 -19.93 7.81 5.77
C ALA A 408 -20.03 7.22 4.31
N LEU A 409 -21.04 6.38 3.96
CA LEU A 409 -21.07 5.51 2.74
C LEU A 409 -22.08 5.80 1.55
N PRO A 410 -21.98 5.11 0.35
CA PRO A 410 -22.76 5.34 -0.93
C PRO A 410 -23.07 4.08 -1.90
N GLY A 411 -23.32 4.18 -3.25
CA GLY A 411 -23.77 3.04 -4.18
C GLY A 411 -23.59 3.09 -5.78
N GLU A 412 -24.39 2.34 -6.62
CA GLU A 412 -24.06 1.15 -7.53
C GLU A 412 -24.50 1.02 -9.09
N ARG A 413 -23.78 0.23 -10.00
CA ARG A 413 -24.08 -0.52 -11.34
C ARG A 413 -23.12 -0.31 -12.59
N ALA A 414 -22.81 -1.16 -13.64
CA ALA A 414 -22.95 -2.58 -14.20
C ALA A 414 -22.21 -2.69 -15.65
N ALA A 415 -22.05 -3.68 -16.60
CA ALA A 415 -22.30 -5.13 -16.98
C ALA A 415 -21.47 -5.62 -18.28
N THR A 416 -21.54 -6.89 -18.85
CA THR A 416 -20.57 -7.47 -19.91
C THR A 416 -21.04 -8.33 -21.19
N ARG A 417 -20.37 -9.46 -21.63
CA ARG A 417 -20.16 -10.00 -23.07
C ARG A 417 -20.16 -11.59 -23.30
N PRO A 418 -20.16 -12.24 -24.53
CA PRO A 418 -20.27 -13.75 -24.70
C PRO A 418 -19.17 -14.61 -25.49
N PRO A 419 -19.19 -15.98 -25.44
CA PRO A 419 -18.20 -16.98 -25.99
C PRO A 419 -18.60 -17.84 -27.25
N SER A 420 -17.84 -18.91 -27.57
CA SER A 420 -18.09 -19.91 -28.66
C SER A 420 -18.25 -21.39 -28.21
N ASP A 421 -18.58 -22.29 -29.15
CA ASP A 421 -19.02 -23.68 -28.90
C ASP A 421 -17.96 -24.80 -29.16
N GLU A 422 -16.73 -24.44 -29.56
CA GLU A 422 -15.64 -25.39 -29.87
C GLU A 422 -15.14 -26.12 -28.59
N PHE A 423 -14.79 -27.41 -28.65
CA PHE A 423 -14.14 -28.07 -27.50
C PHE A 423 -12.68 -27.64 -27.37
N GLY A 424 -12.33 -27.14 -26.19
CA GLY A 424 -11.01 -26.68 -25.80
C GLY A 424 -11.10 -25.86 -24.52
N VAL A 425 -9.97 -25.29 -24.08
CA VAL A 425 -9.88 -24.55 -22.81
C VAL A 425 -9.03 -23.28 -22.95
N ASN A 426 -9.47 -22.19 -22.31
CA ASN A 426 -8.64 -21.01 -22.11
C ASN A 426 -7.88 -21.19 -20.78
N LEU A 427 -6.55 -21.24 -20.78
CA LEU A 427 -5.73 -21.33 -19.55
C LEU A 427 -5.16 -19.95 -19.23
N LEU A 428 -5.70 -19.29 -18.20
CA LEU A 428 -5.19 -18.00 -17.71
C LEU A 428 -4.25 -18.19 -16.52
N GLY A 429 -3.06 -17.60 -16.55
CA GLY A 429 -2.17 -17.58 -15.38
C GLY A 429 -0.83 -16.88 -15.61
N TYR A 430 0.04 -16.94 -14.60
CA TYR A 430 1.38 -16.34 -14.60
C TYR A 430 2.42 -17.19 -15.35
N LEU A 431 2.07 -17.67 -16.55
CA LEU A 431 2.79 -18.73 -17.27
C LEU A 431 4.25 -18.36 -17.64
N THR A 432 4.59 -17.06 -17.68
CA THR A 432 5.93 -16.53 -18.00
C THR A 432 6.80 -16.18 -16.78
N ALA A 433 6.32 -16.37 -15.55
CA ALA A 433 7.01 -15.94 -14.33
C ALA A 433 7.67 -17.11 -13.55
N GLU A 434 8.86 -16.89 -12.98
CA GLU A 434 9.50 -17.79 -11.98
C GLU A 434 8.83 -17.65 -10.60
N LEU A 435 7.54 -17.98 -10.54
CA LEU A 435 6.73 -18.05 -9.32
C LEU A 435 6.18 -19.47 -9.18
N GLY A 436 5.92 -19.93 -7.94
CA GLY A 436 5.35 -21.27 -7.70
C GLY A 436 4.00 -21.50 -8.40
N LEU A 437 3.15 -20.46 -8.45
CA LEU A 437 1.90 -20.47 -9.24
C LEU A 437 2.16 -20.50 -10.75
N GLY A 438 3.20 -19.80 -11.23
CA GLY A 438 3.61 -19.83 -12.63
C GLY A 438 4.12 -21.20 -13.07
N GLU A 439 4.91 -21.87 -12.22
CA GLU A 439 5.39 -23.23 -12.48
C GLU A 439 4.27 -24.25 -12.42
N MET A 440 3.34 -24.13 -11.46
CA MET A 440 2.12 -24.96 -11.43
C MET A 440 1.27 -24.76 -12.70
N GLY A 441 1.13 -23.51 -13.17
CA GLY A 441 0.45 -23.19 -14.43
C GLY A 441 1.15 -23.78 -15.66
N ARG A 442 2.49 -23.80 -15.70
CA ARG A 442 3.27 -24.46 -16.77
C ARG A 442 3.15 -25.98 -16.73
N ILE A 443 3.21 -26.59 -15.55
CA ILE A 443 3.01 -28.04 -15.36
C ILE A 443 1.60 -28.46 -15.79
N VAL A 444 0.58 -27.65 -15.51
CA VAL A 444 -0.79 -27.89 -15.97
C VAL A 444 -0.93 -27.68 -17.48
N LEU A 445 -0.24 -26.69 -18.08
CA LEU A 445 -0.18 -26.54 -19.54
C LEU A 445 0.44 -27.78 -20.21
N GLU A 446 1.59 -28.24 -19.71
CA GLU A 446 2.31 -29.43 -20.20
C GLU A 446 1.39 -30.67 -20.19
N ALA A 447 0.64 -30.88 -19.10
CA ALA A 447 -0.35 -31.97 -19.00
C ALA A 447 -1.58 -31.80 -19.92
N ILE A 448 -2.02 -30.58 -20.22
CA ILE A 448 -3.13 -30.31 -21.17
C ILE A 448 -2.68 -30.60 -22.61
N GLU A 449 -1.45 -30.24 -22.96
CA GLU A 449 -0.86 -30.47 -24.28
C GLU A 449 -0.57 -31.97 -24.52
N ASP A 450 0.04 -32.68 -23.55
CA ASP A 450 0.20 -34.15 -23.61
C ASP A 450 -1.14 -34.89 -23.65
N GLY A 451 -2.19 -34.35 -23.01
CA GLY A 451 -3.55 -34.87 -23.07
C GLY A 451 -4.22 -34.69 -24.44
N GLY A 452 -3.63 -33.90 -25.33
CA GLY A 452 -4.12 -33.61 -26.67
C GLY A 452 -5.39 -32.75 -26.70
N VAL A 453 -5.54 -31.82 -25.74
CA VAL A 453 -6.70 -30.91 -25.65
C VAL A 453 -6.33 -29.54 -26.24
N PRO A 454 -7.15 -28.96 -27.14
CA PRO A 454 -6.91 -27.61 -27.65
C PRO A 454 -6.93 -26.55 -26.53
N VAL A 455 -5.82 -25.83 -26.38
CA VAL A 455 -5.65 -24.78 -25.36
C VAL A 455 -5.34 -23.42 -26.00
N VAL A 456 -5.90 -22.36 -25.42
CA VAL A 456 -5.46 -20.98 -25.63
C VAL A 456 -4.92 -20.45 -24.31
N SER A 457 -3.65 -20.03 -24.28
CA SER A 457 -3.06 -19.42 -23.09
C SER A 457 -3.40 -17.93 -23.03
N VAL A 458 -3.83 -17.48 -21.85
CA VAL A 458 -4.16 -16.08 -21.55
C VAL A 458 -3.15 -15.59 -20.51
N LEU A 459 -2.29 -14.66 -20.90
CA LEU A 459 -1.22 -14.20 -20.02
C LEU A 459 -1.73 -13.06 -19.14
N GLU A 460 -1.76 -13.28 -17.83
CA GLU A 460 -1.90 -12.19 -16.86
C GLU A 460 -0.53 -11.51 -16.70
N GLU A 461 -0.26 -10.52 -17.54
CA GLU A 461 0.98 -9.73 -17.54
C GLU A 461 0.83 -8.38 -16.80
N LYS A 462 -0.37 -8.03 -16.30
CA LYS A 462 -0.65 -6.78 -15.59
C LYS A 462 -0.32 -6.88 -14.10
N ALA A 463 -0.47 -8.07 -13.51
CA ALA A 463 -0.34 -8.31 -12.07
C ALA A 463 1.05 -8.83 -11.61
N VAL A 464 2.07 -8.91 -12.49
CA VAL A 464 3.40 -9.44 -12.16
C VAL A 464 4.52 -8.47 -12.53
N SER A 465 5.39 -8.15 -11.57
CA SER A 465 6.53 -7.23 -11.73
C SER A 465 7.84 -7.93 -12.15
N ASN A 466 8.07 -9.17 -11.73
CA ASN A 466 9.28 -9.92 -12.08
C ASN A 466 9.15 -10.58 -13.46
N ARG A 467 9.74 -9.96 -14.49
CA ARG A 467 9.90 -10.56 -15.82
C ARG A 467 11.15 -11.44 -15.84
N THR A 468 10.95 -12.73 -16.08
CA THR A 468 12.00 -13.76 -16.08
C THR A 468 12.22 -14.34 -17.48
N GLY A 469 13.33 -15.04 -17.70
CA GLY A 469 13.79 -15.46 -19.04
C GLY A 469 13.00 -16.60 -19.70
N ILE A 470 11.76 -16.83 -19.27
CA ILE A 470 10.88 -17.92 -19.72
C ILE A 470 10.16 -17.47 -21.00
N GLU A 471 10.28 -18.27 -22.07
CA GLU A 471 9.60 -17.97 -23.34
C GLU A 471 8.07 -18.06 -23.20
N ARG A 472 7.35 -17.26 -23.99
CA ARG A 472 5.88 -17.31 -24.02
C ARG A 472 5.42 -18.63 -24.66
N PRO A 473 4.38 -19.30 -24.12
CA PRO A 473 3.75 -20.45 -24.77
C PRO A 473 3.32 -20.16 -26.22
N ALA A 474 3.47 -21.14 -27.11
CA ALA A 474 3.05 -21.02 -28.51
C ALA A 474 1.52 -20.92 -28.70
N THR A 475 0.76 -21.14 -27.63
CA THR A 475 -0.71 -21.23 -27.55
C THR A 475 -1.39 -19.91 -27.16
N VAL A 476 -0.66 -18.80 -27.02
CA VAL A 476 -1.20 -17.53 -26.53
C VAL A 476 -2.17 -16.87 -27.54
N GLY A 477 -3.33 -16.41 -27.07
CA GLY A 477 -4.33 -15.73 -27.92
C GLY A 477 -5.63 -15.33 -27.22
N ASP A 478 -6.59 -14.84 -28.01
CA ASP A 478 -7.90 -14.36 -27.52
C ASP A 478 -8.76 -15.51 -26.95
N PRO A 479 -9.40 -15.32 -25.76
CA PRO A 479 -10.21 -16.37 -25.14
C PRO A 479 -11.46 -16.71 -25.96
N ARG A 480 -11.45 -17.83 -26.69
CA ARG A 480 -12.56 -18.26 -27.55
C ARG A 480 -13.36 -19.44 -27.02
N PHE A 481 -12.74 -20.28 -26.20
CA PHE A 481 -13.32 -21.55 -25.77
C PHE A 481 -14.38 -21.38 -24.68
N PRO A 482 -15.31 -22.35 -24.54
CA PRO A 482 -16.35 -22.33 -23.51
C PRO A 482 -15.84 -22.65 -22.11
N LEU A 483 -14.67 -23.28 -21.97
CA LEU A 483 -14.02 -23.58 -20.69
C LEU A 483 -12.89 -22.59 -20.40
N SER A 484 -12.74 -22.17 -19.14
CA SER A 484 -11.62 -21.36 -18.67
C SER A 484 -11.03 -21.94 -17.39
N ILE A 485 -9.75 -22.31 -17.39
CA ILE A 485 -8.98 -22.58 -16.16
C ILE A 485 -8.29 -21.29 -15.74
N LEU A 486 -8.42 -20.92 -14.47
CA LEU A 486 -7.74 -19.79 -13.84
C LEU A 486 -6.65 -20.35 -12.91
N ALA A 487 -5.40 -20.36 -13.37
CA ALA A 487 -4.20 -20.76 -12.62
C ALA A 487 -3.71 -19.63 -11.70
N VAL A 488 -4.60 -19.20 -10.80
CA VAL A 488 -4.39 -18.22 -9.73
C VAL A 488 -5.18 -18.67 -8.50
N ASN A 489 -4.81 -18.19 -7.31
CA ASN A 489 -5.54 -18.48 -6.08
C ASN A 489 -6.89 -17.71 -5.98
N ALA A 490 -7.71 -18.04 -4.99
CA ALA A 490 -9.06 -17.50 -4.81
C ALA A 490 -9.08 -15.98 -4.59
N ASP A 491 -8.12 -15.45 -3.82
CA ASP A 491 -7.87 -14.03 -3.59
C ASP A 491 -7.73 -13.23 -4.90
N GLN A 492 -7.09 -13.84 -5.90
CA GLN A 492 -6.86 -13.24 -7.21
C GLN A 492 -7.99 -13.51 -8.20
N THR A 493 -8.87 -14.49 -7.94
CA THR A 493 -9.94 -14.89 -8.88
C THR A 493 -10.85 -13.72 -9.26
N ARG A 494 -11.18 -12.84 -8.29
CA ARG A 494 -11.91 -11.59 -8.56
C ARG A 494 -11.12 -10.63 -9.45
N VAL A 495 -9.86 -10.36 -9.11
CA VAL A 495 -8.99 -9.44 -9.84
C VAL A 495 -8.79 -9.90 -11.29
N ILE A 496 -8.56 -11.20 -11.50
CA ILE A 496 -8.47 -11.81 -12.83
C ILE A 496 -9.76 -11.59 -13.63
N LEU A 497 -10.93 -11.86 -13.05
CA LEU A 497 -12.21 -11.69 -13.75
C LEU A 497 -12.60 -10.23 -13.99
N THR A 498 -11.99 -9.28 -13.27
CA THR A 498 -12.07 -7.84 -13.55
C THR A 498 -11.04 -7.38 -14.60
N ASN A 499 -9.81 -7.91 -14.57
CA ASN A 499 -8.77 -7.64 -15.57
C ASN A 499 -9.09 -8.26 -16.93
N HIS A 500 -9.78 -9.41 -16.92
CA HIS A 500 -10.07 -10.27 -18.06
C HIS A 500 -11.53 -10.77 -18.03
N PRO A 501 -12.54 -9.87 -18.08
CA PRO A 501 -13.96 -10.27 -18.09
C PRO A 501 -14.31 -11.20 -19.27
N GLU A 502 -13.50 -11.17 -20.34
CA GLU A 502 -13.58 -12.07 -21.47
C GLU A 502 -13.27 -13.55 -21.16
N VAL A 503 -12.60 -13.91 -20.05
CA VAL A 503 -12.47 -15.34 -19.66
C VAL A 503 -13.63 -15.83 -18.79
N GLY A 504 -14.37 -14.93 -18.14
CA GLY A 504 -15.51 -15.29 -17.29
C GLY A 504 -16.84 -15.32 -18.01
N ALA A 505 -17.12 -14.33 -18.85
CA ALA A 505 -18.48 -14.07 -19.29
C ALA A 505 -19.05 -15.17 -20.22
N GLY A 506 -20.10 -15.86 -19.75
CA GLY A 506 -20.77 -16.96 -20.44
C GLY A 506 -20.02 -18.30 -20.50
N ARG A 507 -18.86 -18.42 -19.83
CA ARG A 507 -17.99 -19.60 -19.86
C ARG A 507 -18.11 -20.41 -18.57
N TYR A 508 -17.73 -21.68 -18.64
CA TYR A 508 -17.56 -22.57 -17.49
C TYR A 508 -16.15 -22.37 -16.91
N ARG A 509 -16.06 -22.04 -15.62
CA ARG A 509 -14.87 -21.46 -14.99
C ARG A 509 -14.35 -22.40 -13.91
N ILE A 510 -13.08 -22.78 -14.03
CA ILE A 510 -12.38 -23.70 -13.16
C ILE A 510 -11.26 -22.94 -12.45
N GLY A 511 -11.33 -22.79 -11.13
CA GLY A 511 -10.23 -22.19 -10.36
C GLY A 511 -9.19 -23.24 -9.99
N LEU A 512 -7.90 -23.02 -10.29
CA LEU A 512 -6.81 -23.88 -9.83
C LEU A 512 -6.13 -23.22 -8.62
N TRP A 513 -6.54 -23.63 -7.43
CA TRP A 513 -6.17 -22.99 -6.17
C TRP A 513 -5.16 -23.85 -5.39
N ALA A 514 -4.22 -23.21 -4.70
CA ALA A 514 -3.38 -23.83 -3.67
C ALA A 514 -3.61 -23.13 -2.33
N TRP A 515 -3.78 -23.92 -1.26
CA TRP A 515 -3.99 -23.40 0.10
C TRP A 515 -3.28 -24.26 1.14
N GLU A 516 -2.49 -23.66 2.03
CA GLU A 516 -1.60 -24.44 2.89
C GLU A 516 -2.14 -24.75 4.29
N LEU A 517 -3.38 -24.43 4.66
CA LEU A 517 -3.93 -24.74 6.00
C LEU A 517 -5.19 -25.63 5.93
N GLU A 518 -5.57 -26.23 7.07
CA GLU A 518 -6.73 -27.13 7.17
C GLU A 518 -8.08 -26.40 7.05
N ASP A 519 -8.13 -25.10 7.32
CA ASP A 519 -9.32 -24.26 7.20
C ASP A 519 -9.16 -23.26 6.05
N PHE A 520 -10.13 -23.19 5.13
CA PHE A 520 -10.12 -22.29 3.97
C PHE A 520 -10.93 -21.02 4.27
N PRO A 521 -10.32 -19.82 4.20
CA PRO A 521 -10.79 -18.66 4.95
C PRO A 521 -12.03 -18.01 4.32
N GLU A 522 -12.97 -17.59 5.17
CA GLU A 522 -14.27 -17.00 4.79
C GLU A 522 -14.15 -15.85 3.79
N TRP A 523 -13.12 -15.01 3.90
CA TRP A 523 -12.88 -13.89 2.98
C TRP A 523 -12.57 -14.31 1.52
N GLN A 524 -12.22 -15.59 1.28
CA GLN A 524 -12.06 -16.15 -0.07
C GLN A 524 -13.32 -16.87 -0.59
N HIS A 525 -14.35 -17.10 0.24
CA HIS A 525 -15.55 -17.85 -0.15
C HIS A 525 -16.35 -17.18 -1.26
N GLU A 526 -16.26 -15.84 -1.39
CA GLU A 526 -16.91 -15.10 -2.49
C GLU A 526 -16.47 -15.63 -3.87
N ALA A 527 -15.21 -16.08 -4.01
CA ALA A 527 -14.67 -16.59 -5.25
C ALA A 527 -15.38 -17.87 -5.73
N PHE A 528 -16.03 -18.64 -4.84
CA PHE A 528 -16.88 -19.77 -5.26
C PHE A 528 -18.06 -19.30 -6.12
N GLY A 529 -18.64 -18.13 -5.84
CA GLY A 529 -19.71 -17.54 -6.67
C GLY A 529 -19.24 -17.09 -8.06
N MET A 530 -17.92 -17.05 -8.28
CA MET A 530 -17.28 -16.62 -9.53
C MET A 530 -16.81 -17.81 -10.39
N LEU A 531 -16.99 -19.03 -9.92
CA LEU A 531 -16.55 -20.27 -10.56
C LEU A 531 -17.70 -21.27 -10.74
N ASP A 532 -17.43 -22.36 -11.44
CA ASP A 532 -18.34 -23.49 -11.62
C ASP A 532 -17.78 -24.79 -10.99
N GLU A 533 -16.45 -24.91 -10.88
CA GLU A 533 -15.75 -25.87 -9.97
C GLU A 533 -14.33 -25.39 -9.61
N VAL A 534 -13.70 -26.05 -8.63
CA VAL A 534 -12.33 -25.78 -8.15
C VAL A 534 -11.45 -27.04 -8.27
N TRP A 535 -10.23 -26.86 -8.72
CA TRP A 535 -9.16 -27.85 -8.74
C TRP A 535 -8.05 -27.42 -7.78
N THR A 536 -7.35 -28.38 -7.17
CA THR A 536 -6.29 -28.06 -6.21
C THR A 536 -5.19 -29.11 -6.14
N VAL A 537 -4.03 -28.72 -5.59
CA VAL A 537 -2.74 -29.41 -5.76
C VAL A 537 -2.51 -30.64 -4.86
N SER A 538 -3.33 -30.82 -3.81
CA SER A 538 -3.22 -31.96 -2.90
C SER A 538 -4.56 -32.30 -2.23
N ASP A 539 -4.66 -33.53 -1.69
CA ASP A 539 -5.85 -34.00 -0.99
C ASP A 539 -6.00 -33.39 0.41
N PHE A 540 -4.92 -32.81 0.94
CA PHE A 540 -4.94 -31.82 2.03
C PHE A 540 -5.67 -30.54 1.61
N CYS A 541 -5.23 -29.86 0.53
CA CYS A 541 -5.90 -28.64 0.05
C CYS A 541 -7.38 -28.89 -0.30
N ARG A 542 -7.70 -30.04 -0.93
CA ARG A 542 -9.08 -30.39 -1.30
C ARG A 542 -10.00 -30.44 -0.09
N ARG A 543 -9.56 -31.02 1.04
CA ARG A 543 -10.39 -31.11 2.25
C ARG A 543 -10.71 -29.72 2.81
N ALA A 544 -9.69 -28.88 2.97
CA ALA A 544 -9.85 -27.52 3.47
C ALA A 544 -10.83 -26.68 2.63
N ILE A 545 -10.70 -26.73 1.29
CA ILE A 545 -11.56 -25.96 0.38
C ILE A 545 -12.97 -26.58 0.29
N ALA A 546 -13.08 -27.92 0.27
CA ALA A 546 -14.36 -28.62 0.08
C ALA A 546 -15.30 -28.56 1.28
N GLU A 547 -14.81 -28.35 2.50
CA GLU A 547 -15.67 -28.18 3.68
C GLU A 547 -16.55 -26.93 3.58
N HIS A 548 -16.05 -25.90 2.88
CA HIS A 548 -16.72 -24.61 2.70
C HIS A 548 -17.35 -24.41 1.32
N SER A 549 -17.06 -25.28 0.34
CA SER A 549 -17.42 -25.01 -1.07
C SER A 549 -18.85 -25.40 -1.43
N PRO A 550 -19.64 -24.50 -2.06
CA PRO A 550 -20.93 -24.84 -2.68
C PRO A 550 -20.78 -25.48 -4.07
N ILE A 551 -19.56 -25.60 -4.60
CA ILE A 551 -19.24 -26.13 -5.94
C ILE A 551 -18.26 -27.32 -5.84
N PRO A 552 -18.09 -28.15 -6.89
CA PRO A 552 -17.19 -29.30 -6.83
C PRO A 552 -15.73 -28.90 -6.59
N VAL A 553 -15.03 -29.64 -5.74
CA VAL A 553 -13.58 -29.47 -5.49
C VAL A 553 -12.83 -30.78 -5.77
N LYS A 554 -11.83 -30.73 -6.65
CA LYS A 554 -11.07 -31.88 -7.16
C LYS A 554 -9.57 -31.75 -6.89
N THR A 555 -8.88 -32.86 -6.67
CA THR A 555 -7.42 -32.91 -6.52
C THR A 555 -6.77 -33.23 -7.87
N ILE A 556 -5.84 -32.41 -8.33
CA ILE A 556 -5.04 -32.72 -9.52
C ILE A 556 -3.89 -33.67 -9.16
N PRO A 557 -3.59 -34.69 -9.98
CA PRO A 557 -2.40 -35.51 -9.80
C PRO A 557 -1.15 -34.75 -10.30
N VAL A 558 -0.65 -33.79 -9.50
CA VAL A 558 0.56 -33.00 -9.80
C VAL A 558 1.73 -33.94 -10.17
N PRO A 559 2.30 -33.85 -11.39
CA PRO A 559 3.41 -34.70 -11.82
C PRO A 559 4.75 -34.18 -11.28
N VAL A 560 5.70 -35.10 -11.09
CA VAL A 560 7.08 -34.81 -10.65
C VAL A 560 8.04 -35.20 -11.76
N ARG A 561 8.83 -34.24 -12.28
CA ARG A 561 9.80 -34.49 -13.35
C ARG A 561 10.96 -35.35 -12.84
N ASP A 562 11.36 -36.37 -13.61
CA ASP A 562 12.54 -37.19 -13.32
C ASP A 562 13.83 -36.40 -13.68
N PRO A 563 14.76 -36.16 -12.73
CA PRO A 563 16.02 -35.45 -13.01
C PRO A 563 17.05 -36.30 -13.78
N GLY A 564 16.83 -37.62 -13.94
CA GLY A 564 17.74 -38.56 -14.58
C GLY A 564 18.17 -39.71 -13.65
N GLU A 565 19.15 -40.51 -14.09
CA GLU A 565 19.81 -41.48 -13.21
C GLU A 565 20.56 -40.72 -12.10
N PRO A 566 20.33 -41.01 -10.80
CA PRO A 566 21.08 -40.38 -9.73
C PRO A 566 22.57 -40.69 -9.84
N SER A 567 23.42 -39.67 -9.70
CA SER A 567 24.84 -39.91 -9.47
C SER A 567 25.02 -40.78 -8.22
N PRO A 568 25.90 -41.79 -8.20
CA PRO A 568 26.28 -42.41 -6.95
C PRO A 568 26.90 -41.34 -6.04
N PRO A 569 26.44 -41.15 -4.79
CA PRO A 569 26.93 -40.08 -3.93
C PRO A 569 28.42 -40.28 -3.68
N ALA A 570 29.24 -39.43 -4.30
CA ALA A 570 30.69 -39.55 -4.35
C ALA A 570 31.38 -39.09 -3.05
N ARG A 571 30.79 -39.43 -1.90
CA ARG A 571 31.32 -39.10 -0.57
C ARG A 571 32.65 -39.81 -0.37
N GLU A 572 33.75 -39.10 -0.57
CA GLU A 572 35.08 -39.64 -0.26
C GLU A 572 35.21 -39.87 1.25
N GLN A 573 36.08 -40.81 1.64
CA GLN A 573 36.20 -41.27 3.03
C GLN A 573 36.87 -40.20 3.92
N GLY A 574 36.06 -39.24 4.37
CA GLY A 574 36.47 -38.10 5.19
C GLY A 574 35.59 -36.86 5.02
N GLU A 575 34.73 -36.81 3.99
CA GLU A 575 33.84 -35.66 3.78
C GLU A 575 32.70 -35.58 4.82
N PRO A 576 32.29 -34.37 5.22
CA PRO A 576 31.23 -34.17 6.22
C PRO A 576 29.84 -34.54 5.69
N VAL A 577 28.95 -34.94 6.60
CA VAL A 577 27.52 -35.12 6.28
C VAL A 577 26.89 -33.76 6.05
N ARG A 578 26.29 -33.54 4.88
CA ARG A 578 25.69 -32.26 4.48
C ARG A 578 24.18 -32.33 4.50
N PHE A 579 23.56 -31.55 5.38
CA PHE A 579 22.11 -31.31 5.39
C PHE A 579 21.79 -30.07 4.56
N LEU A 580 20.72 -30.12 3.77
CA LEU A 580 20.25 -29.02 2.92
C LEU A 580 18.82 -28.65 3.29
N PHE A 581 18.56 -27.35 3.46
CA PHE A 581 17.23 -26.77 3.40
C PHE A 581 17.22 -25.63 2.37
N ALA A 582 16.16 -25.54 1.56
CA ALA A 582 16.02 -24.52 0.51
C ALA A 582 14.65 -23.86 0.53
N PHE A 583 14.60 -22.52 0.59
CA PHE A 583 13.37 -21.74 0.62
C PHE A 583 13.53 -20.33 0.01
N ASP A 584 12.40 -19.64 -0.17
CA ASP A 584 12.31 -18.22 -0.53
C ASP A 584 11.68 -17.45 0.64
N PHE A 585 12.26 -16.33 1.05
CA PHE A 585 11.67 -15.46 2.07
C PHE A 585 10.30 -14.88 1.64
N ASN A 586 10.00 -14.77 0.35
CA ASN A 586 8.65 -14.41 -0.12
C ASN A 586 7.58 -15.47 0.22
N SER A 587 7.97 -16.70 0.53
CA SER A 587 7.06 -17.79 0.92
C SER A 587 6.91 -17.87 2.45
N VAL A 588 6.34 -16.83 3.09
CA VAL A 588 6.05 -16.70 4.54
C VAL A 588 7.06 -17.48 5.41
N ALA A 589 8.19 -16.85 5.76
CA ALA A 589 9.34 -17.53 6.35
C ALA A 589 8.99 -18.35 7.60
N GLU A 590 8.03 -17.91 8.41
CA GLU A 590 7.45 -18.61 9.55
C GLU A 590 6.76 -19.93 9.17
N ARG A 591 6.10 -20.02 8.01
CA ARG A 591 5.57 -21.29 7.45
C ARG A 591 6.70 -22.23 7.02
N LYS A 592 7.78 -21.70 6.46
CA LYS A 592 8.94 -22.49 5.98
C LYS A 592 9.89 -22.90 7.11
N ASN A 593 9.93 -22.14 8.20
CA ASN A 593 10.64 -22.43 9.45
C ASN A 593 12.16 -22.70 9.32
N PRO A 594 12.95 -21.81 8.69
CA PRO A 594 14.42 -21.97 8.60
C PRO A 594 15.09 -22.03 9.97
N TRP A 595 14.55 -21.32 10.96
CA TRP A 595 15.09 -21.30 12.33
C TRP A 595 14.97 -22.67 13.01
N GLY A 596 13.85 -23.38 12.84
CA GLY A 596 13.70 -24.75 13.35
C GLY A 596 14.71 -25.72 12.74
N ALA A 597 15.04 -25.58 11.45
CA ALA A 597 16.07 -26.41 10.79
C ALA A 597 17.48 -26.15 11.35
N VAL A 598 17.83 -24.89 11.60
CA VAL A 598 19.10 -24.49 12.26
C VAL A 598 19.15 -25.02 13.70
N GLU A 599 18.09 -24.82 14.48
CA GLU A 599 18.04 -25.23 15.88
C GLU A 599 18.07 -26.76 16.03
N ALA A 600 17.33 -27.50 15.21
CA ALA A 600 17.38 -28.96 15.20
C ALA A 600 18.79 -29.49 14.86
N PHE A 601 19.52 -28.83 13.95
CA PHE A 601 20.91 -29.19 13.63
C PHE A 601 21.87 -28.89 14.80
N GLN A 602 21.71 -27.75 15.46
CA GLN A 602 22.48 -27.40 16.66
C GLN A 602 22.22 -28.39 17.81
N ARG A 603 20.95 -28.77 18.04
CA ARG A 603 20.51 -29.82 18.98
C ARG A 603 20.98 -31.23 18.57
N ALA A 604 21.13 -31.51 17.28
CA ALA A 604 21.53 -32.82 16.77
C ALA A 604 22.98 -33.15 17.14
N PHE A 605 23.89 -32.18 16.99
CA PHE A 605 25.32 -32.44 16.87
C PHE A 605 26.25 -31.61 17.79
N PRO A 606 25.99 -31.49 19.11
CA PRO A 606 26.89 -30.76 20.00
C PRO A 606 28.31 -31.36 19.98
N GLY A 607 29.30 -30.55 19.57
CA GLY A 607 30.71 -30.94 19.52
C GLY A 607 31.17 -31.82 18.35
N ARG A 608 30.32 -32.05 17.32
CA ARG A 608 30.75 -32.71 16.06
C ARG A 608 31.12 -31.71 14.98
N ASP A 609 32.25 -31.95 14.31
CA ASP A 609 32.83 -31.17 13.22
C ASP A 609 32.76 -31.88 11.85
N ASP A 610 32.27 -33.12 11.80
CA ASP A 610 32.05 -33.94 10.60
C ASP A 610 30.66 -33.74 9.95
N VAL A 611 29.95 -32.68 10.33
CA VAL A 611 28.58 -32.35 9.88
C VAL A 611 28.47 -30.89 9.44
N ARG A 612 27.63 -30.60 8.43
CA ARG A 612 27.31 -29.23 7.97
C ARG A 612 25.82 -29.12 7.65
N LEU A 613 25.25 -27.94 7.86
CA LEU A 613 23.94 -27.54 7.36
C LEU A 613 24.12 -26.38 6.39
N THR A 614 23.63 -26.51 5.16
CA THR A 614 23.55 -25.40 4.21
C THR A 614 22.10 -24.96 4.10
N VAL A 615 21.81 -23.71 4.47
CA VAL A 615 20.50 -23.08 4.32
C VAL A 615 20.53 -22.16 3.10
N LYS A 616 19.83 -22.60 2.05
CA LYS A 616 19.67 -21.86 0.80
C LYS A 616 18.44 -20.96 0.88
N ALA A 617 18.65 -19.64 0.92
CA ALA A 617 17.57 -18.65 0.94
C ALA A 617 17.66 -17.70 -0.26
N ILE A 618 16.55 -17.34 -0.88
CA ILE A 618 16.48 -16.21 -1.84
C ILE A 618 15.62 -15.06 -1.27
N ASN A 619 15.75 -13.87 -1.85
CA ASN A 619 15.07 -12.64 -1.43
C ASN A 619 15.38 -12.13 -0.02
N ALA A 620 16.47 -12.58 0.60
CA ALA A 620 16.95 -12.07 1.90
C ALA A 620 17.15 -10.55 1.94
N LYS A 621 17.47 -9.91 0.80
CA LYS A 621 17.57 -8.44 0.66
C LYS A 621 16.22 -7.72 0.66
N MET A 622 15.13 -8.41 0.34
CA MET A 622 13.75 -7.91 0.44
C MET A 622 13.13 -8.18 1.82
N HIS A 623 13.69 -9.13 2.56
CA HIS A 623 13.25 -9.52 3.92
C HIS A 623 14.37 -9.36 4.96
N PRO A 624 15.04 -8.20 5.03
CA PRO A 624 16.27 -7.99 5.81
C PRO A 624 16.13 -8.29 7.29
N SER A 625 14.95 -8.03 7.89
CA SER A 625 14.65 -8.36 9.29
C SER A 625 14.62 -9.88 9.56
N ALA A 626 14.00 -10.65 8.66
CA ALA A 626 13.92 -12.11 8.79
C ALA A 626 15.28 -12.77 8.45
N ALA A 627 16.01 -12.19 7.49
CA ALA A 627 17.39 -12.57 7.19
C ALA A 627 18.32 -12.30 8.39
N GLU A 628 18.22 -11.14 9.05
CA GLU A 628 19.03 -10.83 10.23
C GLU A 628 18.68 -11.72 11.44
N ARG A 629 17.41 -12.10 11.61
CA ARG A 629 17.01 -13.14 12.58
C ARG A 629 17.69 -14.48 12.30
N LEU A 630 17.81 -14.87 11.02
CA LEU A 630 18.49 -16.10 10.61
C LEU A 630 20.01 -16.01 10.80
N ARG A 631 20.65 -14.88 10.46
CA ARG A 631 22.07 -14.62 10.74
C ARG A 631 22.36 -14.69 12.23
N ALA A 632 21.57 -13.99 13.05
CA ALA A 632 21.71 -13.99 14.51
C ALA A 632 21.53 -15.39 15.16
N ALA A 633 20.87 -16.34 14.48
CA ALA A 633 20.74 -17.73 14.93
C ALA A 633 21.94 -18.63 14.56
N VAL A 634 22.81 -18.19 13.64
CA VAL A 634 24.01 -18.95 13.21
C VAL A 634 25.34 -18.28 13.63
N VAL A 635 25.33 -17.03 14.11
CA VAL A 635 26.52 -16.38 14.67
C VAL A 635 27.11 -17.23 15.79
N GLY A 636 28.34 -17.72 15.58
CA GLY A 636 29.05 -18.59 16.53
C GLY A 636 29.01 -20.09 16.19
N ASP A 637 28.38 -20.51 15.10
CA ASP A 637 28.42 -21.91 14.62
C ASP A 637 28.87 -22.01 13.15
N ASP A 638 30.19 -22.10 12.94
CA ASP A 638 30.88 -22.24 11.63
C ASP A 638 30.47 -23.50 10.82
N ARG A 639 29.54 -24.31 11.33
CA ARG A 639 29.00 -25.50 10.65
C ARG A 639 27.71 -25.23 9.89
N VAL A 640 27.10 -24.05 10.08
CA VAL A 640 25.91 -23.62 9.36
C VAL A 640 26.27 -22.57 8.30
N GLU A 641 26.03 -22.91 7.05
CA GLU A 641 26.34 -22.10 5.87
C GLU A 641 25.05 -21.44 5.33
N LEU A 642 25.05 -20.11 5.17
CA LEU A 642 23.92 -19.38 4.57
C LEU A 642 24.26 -18.98 3.13
N ILE A 643 23.46 -19.47 2.17
CA ILE A 643 23.59 -19.08 0.74
C ILE A 643 22.39 -18.20 0.38
N GLU A 644 22.55 -16.88 0.56
CA GLU A 644 21.51 -15.85 0.40
C GLU A 644 21.37 -15.31 -1.05
N THR A 645 22.12 -15.87 -2.01
CA THR A 645 22.13 -15.45 -3.43
C THR A 645 21.14 -16.24 -4.28
N TYR A 646 20.80 -15.74 -5.47
CA TYR A 646 20.24 -16.59 -6.52
C TYR A 646 21.31 -17.58 -7.02
N LEU A 647 20.87 -18.76 -7.48
CA LEU A 647 21.69 -19.78 -8.14
C LEU A 647 21.05 -20.14 -9.48
N THR A 648 21.87 -20.43 -10.49
CA THR A 648 21.40 -21.03 -11.74
C THR A 648 20.92 -22.47 -11.52
N VAL A 649 20.19 -23.03 -12.49
CA VAL A 649 19.74 -24.44 -12.47
C VAL A 649 20.91 -25.41 -12.29
N ALA A 650 22.08 -25.12 -12.88
CA ALA A 650 23.28 -25.94 -12.75
C ALA A 650 23.91 -25.87 -11.34
N GLU A 651 23.96 -24.68 -10.73
CA GLU A 651 24.48 -24.50 -9.36
C GLU A 651 23.52 -25.07 -8.31
N LEU A 652 22.20 -24.97 -8.53
CA LEU A 652 21.21 -25.61 -7.67
C LEU A 652 21.27 -27.15 -7.78
N HIS A 653 21.52 -27.68 -8.99
CA HIS A 653 21.78 -29.10 -9.19
C HIS A 653 23.04 -29.55 -8.45
N ASP A 654 24.16 -28.83 -8.59
CA ASP A 654 25.42 -29.10 -7.90
C ASP A 654 25.27 -29.04 -6.36
N LEU A 655 24.44 -28.11 -5.85
CA LEU A 655 24.09 -28.04 -4.42
C LEU A 655 23.29 -29.25 -3.94
N TYR A 656 22.31 -29.74 -4.71
CA TYR A 656 21.59 -30.97 -4.39
C TYR A 656 22.52 -32.20 -4.42
N GLU A 657 23.34 -32.35 -5.46
CA GLU A 657 24.26 -33.51 -5.62
C GLU A 657 25.33 -33.60 -4.51
N ARG A 658 25.78 -32.45 -3.98
CA ARG A 658 26.73 -32.39 -2.84
C ARG A 658 26.06 -32.59 -1.47
N SER A 659 24.73 -32.68 -1.42
CA SER A 659 23.99 -32.76 -0.16
C SER A 659 23.65 -34.22 0.19
N THR A 660 23.89 -34.60 1.44
CA THR A 660 23.66 -35.96 1.95
C THR A 660 22.21 -36.20 2.38
N CYS A 661 21.48 -35.14 2.75
CA CYS A 661 20.10 -35.23 3.22
C CYS A 661 19.36 -33.91 2.95
N TYR A 662 18.10 -33.97 2.53
CA TYR A 662 17.21 -32.81 2.52
C TYR A 662 16.40 -32.75 3.82
N VAL A 663 16.14 -31.54 4.32
CA VAL A 663 15.42 -31.30 5.59
C VAL A 663 14.36 -30.23 5.39
N SER A 664 13.10 -30.51 5.75
CA SER A 664 11.99 -29.56 5.67
C SER A 664 11.13 -29.60 6.94
N LEU A 665 11.50 -28.81 7.95
CA LEU A 665 10.75 -28.66 9.20
C LEU A 665 9.65 -27.59 9.09
N HIS A 666 8.96 -27.58 7.95
CA HIS A 666 7.89 -26.64 7.65
C HIS A 666 6.71 -26.76 8.63
N ARG A 667 5.98 -25.67 8.82
CA ARG A 667 4.73 -25.67 9.59
C ARG A 667 3.51 -26.08 8.77
N SER A 668 3.54 -25.82 7.47
CA SER A 668 2.63 -26.44 6.49
C SER A 668 3.11 -26.22 5.05
N GLU A 669 2.65 -27.07 4.12
CA GLU A 669 2.87 -26.99 2.67
C GLU A 669 1.62 -27.41 1.89
N GLY A 670 1.29 -26.69 0.81
CA GLY A 670 0.20 -27.06 -0.10
C GLY A 670 0.52 -28.24 -1.03
N PHE A 671 1.81 -28.41 -1.41
CA PHE A 671 2.31 -29.61 -2.10
C PHE A 671 3.71 -30.05 -1.66
N GLY A 672 4.62 -29.11 -1.34
CA GLY A 672 5.99 -29.44 -0.91
C GLY A 672 6.94 -29.84 -2.04
N LEU A 673 6.97 -29.06 -3.13
CA LEU A 673 7.79 -29.33 -4.34
C LEU A 673 9.25 -29.73 -4.03
N THR A 674 9.95 -29.02 -3.14
CA THR A 674 11.36 -29.32 -2.82
C THR A 674 11.57 -30.66 -2.09
N VAL A 675 10.54 -31.13 -1.36
CA VAL A 675 10.52 -32.47 -0.74
C VAL A 675 10.42 -33.54 -1.84
N ALA A 676 9.51 -33.36 -2.79
CA ALA A 676 9.36 -34.25 -3.94
C ALA A 676 10.59 -34.24 -4.88
N GLU A 677 11.22 -33.08 -5.08
CA GLU A 677 12.48 -32.92 -5.83
C GLU A 677 13.66 -33.70 -5.21
N ALA A 678 13.78 -33.68 -3.89
CA ALA A 678 14.80 -34.44 -3.17
C ALA A 678 14.54 -35.96 -3.26
N MET A 679 13.28 -36.38 -3.11
CA MET A 679 12.87 -37.78 -3.30
C MET A 679 13.14 -38.28 -4.72
N ALA A 680 12.86 -37.47 -5.75
CA ALA A 680 13.13 -37.82 -7.16
C ALA A 680 14.63 -38.00 -7.46
N ARG A 681 15.51 -37.37 -6.67
CA ARG A 681 16.98 -37.54 -6.71
C ARG A 681 17.48 -38.73 -5.87
N ALA A 682 16.58 -39.51 -5.28
CA ALA A 682 16.88 -40.57 -4.31
C ALA A 682 17.62 -40.07 -3.04
N MET A 683 17.49 -38.79 -2.69
CA MET A 683 18.07 -38.25 -1.46
C MET A 683 17.29 -38.75 -0.23
N PRO A 684 17.96 -38.97 0.92
CA PRO A 684 17.30 -39.07 2.21
C PRO A 684 16.55 -37.77 2.54
N VAL A 685 15.34 -37.88 3.09
CA VAL A 685 14.51 -36.70 3.43
C VAL A 685 13.95 -36.80 4.85
N ILE A 686 14.15 -35.72 5.61
CA ILE A 686 13.53 -35.46 6.92
C ILE A 686 12.46 -34.37 6.71
N SER A 687 11.21 -34.62 7.11
CA SER A 687 10.08 -33.71 6.86
C SER A 687 9.07 -33.75 8.00
N THR A 688 8.41 -32.65 8.31
CA THR A 688 7.24 -32.63 9.21
C THR A 688 6.16 -33.61 8.70
N ASP A 689 5.55 -34.42 9.58
CA ASP A 689 4.47 -35.39 9.27
C ASP A 689 3.10 -34.70 9.05
N TYR A 690 3.09 -33.58 8.34
CA TYR A 690 1.91 -32.71 8.20
C TYR A 690 1.66 -32.28 6.75
N SER A 691 0.45 -31.77 6.56
CA SER A 691 -0.12 -31.31 5.31
C SER A 691 0.08 -32.27 4.13
N SER A 692 0.27 -31.74 2.92
CA SER A 692 0.45 -32.48 1.68
C SER A 692 1.68 -33.40 1.64
N THR A 693 2.76 -33.11 2.37
CA THR A 693 4.00 -33.92 2.27
C THR A 693 3.81 -35.36 2.76
N ARG A 694 2.89 -35.55 3.71
CA ARG A 694 2.43 -36.84 4.21
C ARG A 694 1.67 -37.70 3.18
N GLU A 695 1.26 -37.13 2.04
CA GLU A 695 0.66 -37.91 0.93
C GLU A 695 1.69 -38.76 0.18
N PHE A 696 3.00 -38.53 0.41
CA PHE A 696 4.07 -39.25 -0.29
C PHE A 696 5.32 -39.56 0.54
N LEU A 697 5.56 -38.89 1.67
CA LEU A 697 6.63 -39.21 2.62
C LEU A 697 6.07 -39.98 3.84
N ASP A 698 6.67 -41.14 4.13
CA ASP A 698 6.36 -41.96 5.32
C ASP A 698 7.65 -42.54 5.93
N ALA A 699 7.53 -43.39 6.95
CA ALA A 699 8.67 -44.03 7.62
C ALA A 699 9.41 -45.08 6.76
N THR A 700 8.92 -45.39 5.55
CA THR A 700 9.57 -46.28 4.57
C THR A 700 10.31 -45.50 3.48
N THR A 701 9.85 -44.29 3.14
CA THR A 701 10.47 -43.39 2.16
C THR A 701 11.35 -42.30 2.78
N GLY A 702 11.22 -42.01 4.09
CA GLY A 702 12.05 -41.00 4.75
C GLY A 702 11.95 -41.02 6.28
N TRP A 703 11.96 -39.81 6.86
CA TRP A 703 11.84 -39.54 8.29
C TRP A 703 10.71 -38.53 8.55
N PRO A 704 9.47 -38.99 8.80
CA PRO A 704 8.38 -38.14 9.24
C PRO A 704 8.64 -37.66 10.69
N VAL A 705 8.67 -36.34 10.88
CA VAL A 705 8.89 -35.67 12.17
C VAL A 705 7.53 -35.37 12.82
N PRO A 706 7.27 -35.83 14.05
CA PRO A 706 6.01 -35.55 14.75
C PRO A 706 5.88 -34.07 15.08
N TYR A 707 4.65 -33.62 15.35
CA TYR A 707 4.31 -32.22 15.52
C TYR A 707 3.19 -32.02 16.54
N GLN A 708 2.98 -30.77 16.96
CA GLN A 708 1.78 -30.34 17.68
C GLN A 708 1.06 -29.26 16.86
N LEU A 709 -0.27 -29.22 16.86
CA LEU A 709 -0.99 -28.12 16.21
C LEU A 709 -0.96 -26.89 17.11
N VAL A 710 -0.47 -25.77 16.56
CA VAL A 710 -0.43 -24.46 17.22
C VAL A 710 -1.15 -23.41 16.35
N PRO A 711 -1.70 -22.34 16.95
CA PRO A 711 -2.22 -21.22 16.17
C PRO A 711 -1.14 -20.58 15.30
N VAL A 712 -1.53 -20.07 14.14
CA VAL A 712 -0.66 -19.36 13.20
C VAL A 712 -0.19 -18.02 13.79
N GLY A 713 -1.02 -17.34 14.57
CA GLY A 713 -0.72 -16.02 15.11
C GLY A 713 -0.71 -14.92 14.05
N LYS A 714 -0.41 -13.68 14.47
CA LYS A 714 -0.39 -12.51 13.58
C LYS A 714 0.91 -12.40 12.77
N GLY A 715 0.91 -11.48 11.80
CA GLY A 715 2.02 -11.22 10.88
C GLY A 715 2.08 -12.18 9.68
N ASN A 716 1.48 -13.36 9.80
CA ASN A 716 1.57 -14.47 8.84
C ASN A 716 0.52 -14.41 7.71
N TYR A 717 0.22 -13.22 7.16
CA TYR A 717 -0.68 -13.07 6.00
C TYR A 717 -0.18 -13.94 4.81
N PRO A 718 -1.03 -14.69 4.08
CA PRO A 718 -2.50 -14.60 3.98
C PRO A 718 -3.30 -15.37 5.04
N TYR A 719 -2.64 -16.00 6.01
CA TYR A 719 -3.28 -16.89 6.97
C TYR A 719 -3.96 -16.12 8.12
N HIS A 720 -5.09 -16.63 8.61
CA HIS A 720 -5.79 -16.03 9.74
C HIS A 720 -5.12 -16.39 11.08
N GLU A 721 -5.08 -15.46 12.03
CA GLU A 721 -4.35 -15.61 13.29
C GLU A 721 -4.83 -16.77 14.19
N THR A 722 -6.08 -17.22 14.01
CA THR A 722 -6.67 -18.37 14.72
C THR A 722 -6.64 -19.68 13.93
N ALA A 723 -6.20 -19.67 12.67
CA ALA A 723 -5.97 -20.91 11.93
C ALA A 723 -4.80 -21.68 12.56
N VAL A 724 -4.69 -22.98 12.28
CA VAL A 724 -3.67 -23.85 12.90
C VAL A 724 -2.70 -24.45 11.88
N TRP A 725 -1.46 -24.63 12.32
CA TRP A 725 -0.37 -25.28 11.58
C TRP A 725 0.48 -26.15 12.52
N ALA A 726 1.36 -26.96 11.96
CA ALA A 726 2.22 -27.86 12.73
C ALA A 726 3.44 -27.12 13.31
N GLU A 727 3.66 -27.19 14.63
CA GLU A 727 4.97 -26.96 15.24
C GLU A 727 5.73 -28.29 15.30
N PRO A 728 6.82 -28.48 14.55
CA PRO A 728 7.55 -29.74 14.50
C PRO A 728 8.38 -29.98 15.77
N ASP A 729 8.46 -31.23 16.21
CA ASP A 729 9.33 -31.66 17.31
C ASP A 729 10.80 -31.59 16.88
N LEU A 730 11.50 -30.56 17.36
CA LEU A 730 12.91 -30.31 17.04
C LEU A 730 13.87 -31.36 17.64
N ASP A 731 13.48 -32.07 18.70
CA ASP A 731 14.30 -33.13 19.31
C ASP A 731 14.13 -34.47 18.57
N ALA A 732 12.93 -34.73 18.03
CA ALA A 732 12.70 -35.79 17.06
C ALA A 732 13.43 -35.51 15.73
N ALA A 733 13.36 -34.28 15.22
CA ALA A 733 14.13 -33.87 14.04
C ALA A 733 15.65 -34.01 14.25
N ALA A 734 16.17 -33.55 15.39
CA ALA A 734 17.57 -33.72 15.78
C ALA A 734 17.97 -35.20 15.88
N THR A 735 17.04 -36.09 16.23
CA THR A 735 17.26 -37.53 16.29
C THR A 735 17.27 -38.19 14.90
N ALA A 736 16.38 -37.75 13.98
CA ALA A 736 16.42 -38.16 12.58
C ALA A 736 17.74 -37.72 11.89
N MET A 737 18.21 -36.49 12.15
CA MET A 737 19.51 -36.01 11.65
C MET A 737 20.66 -36.91 12.11
N ARG A 738 20.68 -37.31 13.39
CA ARG A 738 21.66 -38.27 13.91
C ARG A 738 21.59 -39.63 13.23
N GLU A 739 20.39 -40.21 13.05
CA GLU A 739 20.24 -41.51 12.36
C GLU A 739 20.78 -41.46 10.92
N VAL A 740 20.49 -40.38 10.18
CA VAL A 740 20.99 -40.20 8.80
C VAL A 740 22.52 -40.03 8.76
N ALA A 741 23.10 -39.29 9.71
CA ALA A 741 24.55 -39.10 9.79
C ALA A 741 25.31 -40.39 10.17
N ASP A 742 24.74 -41.19 11.08
CA ASP A 742 25.39 -42.36 11.67
C ASP A 742 25.07 -43.67 10.91
N ASN A 743 24.00 -43.71 10.12
CA ASN A 743 23.58 -44.87 9.32
C ASN A 743 23.33 -44.52 7.83
N PRO A 744 24.38 -44.20 7.05
CA PRO A 744 24.25 -43.84 5.64
C PRO A 744 23.68 -44.97 4.75
N ALA A 745 23.74 -46.23 5.20
CA ALA A 745 23.19 -47.37 4.46
C ALA A 745 21.64 -47.39 4.51
N GLU A 746 21.04 -47.09 5.67
CA GLU A 746 19.58 -46.94 5.79
C GLU A 746 19.11 -45.64 5.11
N ALA A 747 19.90 -44.57 5.17
CA ALA A 747 19.65 -43.33 4.45
C ALA A 747 19.54 -43.55 2.93
N ALA A 748 20.56 -44.15 2.32
CA ALA A 748 20.56 -44.46 0.88
C ALA A 748 19.43 -45.44 0.49
N LYS A 749 19.07 -46.38 1.37
CA LYS A 749 17.94 -47.29 1.18
C LYS A 749 16.60 -46.54 1.12
N ARG A 750 16.26 -45.71 2.13
CA ARG A 750 14.98 -44.96 2.13
C ARG A 750 14.92 -43.95 0.99
N GLY A 751 16.01 -43.23 0.71
CA GLY A 751 16.10 -42.32 -0.43
C GLY A 751 15.81 -43.03 -1.77
N LYS A 752 16.39 -44.21 -2.01
CA LYS A 752 16.05 -45.02 -3.18
C LYS A 752 14.55 -45.41 -3.21
N GLN A 753 13.99 -45.87 -2.09
CA GLN A 753 12.57 -46.22 -1.99
C GLN A 753 11.66 -45.01 -2.27
N ALA A 754 12.07 -43.80 -1.85
CA ALA A 754 11.37 -42.55 -2.14
C ALA A 754 11.32 -42.25 -3.64
N ARG A 755 12.44 -42.42 -4.38
CA ARG A 755 12.48 -42.25 -5.84
C ARG A 755 11.58 -43.25 -6.57
N GLU A 756 11.64 -44.53 -6.18
CA GLU A 756 10.81 -45.60 -6.75
C GLU A 756 9.30 -45.42 -6.44
N TYR A 757 8.96 -44.67 -5.39
CA TYR A 757 7.59 -44.29 -5.07
C TYR A 757 7.13 -43.06 -5.86
N ILE A 758 7.80 -41.91 -5.71
CA ILE A 758 7.29 -40.62 -6.20
C ILE A 758 7.12 -40.60 -7.73
N LEU A 759 8.08 -41.16 -8.48
CA LEU A 759 8.04 -41.20 -9.95
C LEU A 759 7.01 -42.20 -10.50
N ARG A 760 6.54 -43.15 -9.68
CA ARG A 760 5.48 -44.09 -10.06
C ARG A 760 4.09 -43.49 -9.86
N GLU A 761 3.87 -42.84 -8.72
CA GLU A 761 2.54 -42.31 -8.35
C GLU A 761 2.26 -40.91 -8.96
N ARG A 762 3.29 -40.16 -9.36
CA ARG A 762 3.17 -38.77 -9.86
C ARG A 762 3.78 -38.59 -11.25
N SER A 763 3.36 -39.41 -12.22
CA SER A 763 3.84 -39.35 -13.61
C SER A 763 3.08 -38.33 -14.47
N MET A 764 3.72 -37.74 -15.50
CA MET A 764 3.06 -36.82 -16.44
C MET A 764 1.92 -37.49 -17.22
N ALA A 765 2.07 -38.76 -17.61
CA ALA A 765 1.02 -39.50 -18.30
C ALA A 765 -0.26 -39.62 -17.44
N THR A 766 -0.10 -39.90 -16.13
CA THR A 766 -1.20 -39.92 -15.18
C THR A 766 -1.91 -38.56 -15.08
N ALA A 767 -1.14 -37.47 -15.17
CA ALA A 767 -1.70 -36.11 -15.17
C ALA A 767 -2.48 -35.80 -16.45
N ALA A 768 -1.91 -36.12 -17.62
CA ALA A 768 -2.52 -35.88 -18.92
C ALA A 768 -3.84 -36.66 -19.11
N GLU A 769 -3.88 -37.94 -18.72
CA GLU A 769 -5.09 -38.77 -18.78
C GLU A 769 -6.23 -38.21 -17.90
N TRP A 770 -5.91 -37.78 -16.67
CA TRP A 770 -6.87 -37.18 -15.74
C TRP A 770 -7.38 -35.81 -16.23
N MET A 771 -6.45 -34.95 -16.65
CA MET A 771 -6.70 -33.58 -17.12
C MET A 771 -7.70 -33.57 -18.28
N ARG A 772 -7.50 -34.47 -19.24
CA ARG A 772 -8.38 -34.65 -20.40
C ARG A 772 -9.80 -35.04 -19.98
N ALA A 773 -9.93 -36.05 -19.11
CA ALA A 773 -11.23 -36.59 -18.72
C ALA A 773 -12.11 -35.55 -18.02
N GLU A 774 -11.53 -34.74 -17.12
CA GLU A 774 -12.29 -33.70 -16.41
C GLU A 774 -12.63 -32.49 -17.30
N LEU A 775 -11.82 -32.15 -18.30
CA LEU A 775 -12.19 -31.15 -19.31
C LEU A 775 -13.31 -31.63 -20.23
N GLU A 776 -13.29 -32.90 -20.65
CA GLU A 776 -14.41 -33.50 -21.39
C GLU A 776 -15.71 -33.51 -20.54
N ASN A 777 -15.63 -33.76 -19.24
CA ASN A 777 -16.78 -33.65 -18.31
C ASN A 777 -17.31 -32.20 -18.22
N ALA A 778 -16.44 -31.22 -18.00
CA ALA A 778 -16.79 -29.80 -17.87
C ALA A 778 -17.49 -29.26 -19.13
N HIS A 779 -17.04 -29.67 -20.32
CA HIS A 779 -17.67 -29.26 -21.58
C HIS A 779 -19.11 -29.77 -21.71
N HIS A 780 -19.38 -31.04 -21.33
CA HIS A 780 -20.74 -31.57 -21.32
C HIS A 780 -21.65 -30.83 -20.33
N ALA A 781 -21.14 -30.42 -19.16
CA ALA A 781 -21.89 -29.63 -18.18
C ALA A 781 -22.29 -28.25 -18.74
N TRP A 782 -21.35 -27.54 -19.39
CA TRP A 782 -21.62 -26.26 -20.04
C TRP A 782 -22.65 -26.37 -21.17
N GLN A 783 -22.52 -27.38 -22.04
CA GLN A 783 -23.48 -27.64 -23.11
C GLN A 783 -24.91 -27.90 -22.60
N ALA A 784 -25.04 -28.61 -21.46
CA ALA A 784 -26.34 -28.83 -20.81
C ALA A 784 -26.94 -27.53 -20.27
N GLY A 785 -26.13 -26.69 -19.61
CA GLY A 785 -26.55 -25.38 -19.11
C GLY A 785 -27.09 -24.45 -20.20
N LYS A 786 -26.43 -24.43 -21.38
CA LYS A 786 -26.84 -23.60 -22.54
C LYS A 786 -28.27 -23.89 -23.04
N HIS A 787 -28.82 -25.07 -22.77
CA HIS A 787 -30.17 -25.47 -23.20
C HIS A 787 -31.26 -25.23 -22.14
N ALA A 788 -30.89 -24.85 -20.91
CA ALA A 788 -31.84 -24.38 -19.90
C ALA A 788 -32.18 -22.91 -20.15
N GLY A 789 -33.26 -22.66 -20.90
CA GLY A 789 -33.70 -21.30 -21.23
C GLY A 789 -33.94 -20.45 -19.96
N GLN A 790 -33.29 -19.30 -19.87
CA GLN A 790 -33.40 -18.40 -18.72
C GLN A 790 -34.86 -17.95 -18.52
N PRO A 791 -35.46 -18.15 -17.32
CA PRO A 791 -36.74 -17.56 -17.01
C PRO A 791 -36.59 -16.04 -16.88
N ALA A 792 -37.57 -15.29 -17.40
CA ALA A 792 -37.63 -13.86 -17.13
C ALA A 792 -37.80 -13.62 -15.61
N PRO A 793 -37.15 -12.59 -15.02
CA PRO A 793 -37.29 -12.31 -13.60
C PRO A 793 -38.77 -12.06 -13.26
N PRO A 794 -39.36 -12.78 -12.30
CA PRO A 794 -40.77 -12.61 -11.97
C PRO A 794 -41.00 -11.21 -11.39
N HIS A 795 -42.17 -10.64 -11.71
CA HIS A 795 -42.61 -9.36 -11.15
C HIS A 795 -42.55 -9.42 -9.61
N PRO A 796 -42.10 -8.38 -8.88
CA PRO A 796 -41.84 -8.46 -7.43
C PRO A 796 -43.08 -8.74 -6.56
N ILE A 797 -44.29 -8.73 -7.16
CA ILE A 797 -45.56 -9.10 -6.51
C ILE A 797 -46.06 -10.50 -6.95
N ALA A 798 -45.45 -11.12 -7.97
CA ALA A 798 -45.88 -12.42 -8.49
C ALA A 798 -45.91 -13.54 -7.44
N PRO A 799 -44.92 -13.69 -6.53
CA PRO A 799 -45.01 -14.69 -5.45
C PRO A 799 -46.22 -14.46 -4.52
N LEU A 800 -46.65 -13.19 -4.36
CA LEU A 800 -47.83 -12.82 -3.58
C LEU A 800 -49.12 -13.21 -4.31
N HIS A 801 -49.18 -13.01 -5.64
CA HIS A 801 -50.31 -13.39 -6.48
C HIS A 801 -50.44 -14.90 -6.65
N GLU A 802 -49.33 -15.64 -6.73
CA GLU A 802 -49.33 -17.11 -6.73
C GLU A 802 -49.81 -17.65 -5.36
N ALA A 803 -49.35 -17.07 -4.25
CA ALA A 803 -49.84 -17.41 -2.91
C ALA A 803 -51.34 -17.10 -2.74
N ALA A 804 -51.83 -15.99 -3.30
CA ALA A 804 -53.25 -15.65 -3.30
C ALA A 804 -54.09 -16.64 -4.13
N GLN A 805 -53.61 -17.08 -5.29
CA GLN A 805 -54.28 -18.11 -6.10
C GLN A 805 -54.31 -19.48 -5.38
N ALA A 806 -53.22 -19.86 -4.70
CA ALA A 806 -53.15 -21.11 -3.94
C ALA A 806 -54.22 -21.21 -2.84
N LEU A 807 -54.58 -20.10 -2.17
CA LEU A 807 -55.62 -20.06 -1.14
C LEU A 807 -57.03 -20.42 -1.64
N HIS A 808 -57.30 -20.27 -2.94
CA HIS A 808 -58.59 -20.61 -3.53
C HIS A 808 -58.77 -22.10 -3.83
N TRP A 809 -57.71 -22.91 -3.76
CA TRP A 809 -57.75 -24.35 -4.01
C TRP A 809 -58.64 -25.11 -3.01
N ARG A 810 -59.37 -26.13 -3.45
CA ARG A 810 -60.26 -26.94 -2.58
C ARG A 810 -59.99 -28.44 -2.75
N PRO A 811 -59.75 -29.20 -1.67
CA PRO A 811 -59.46 -30.64 -1.77
C PRO A 811 -60.72 -31.46 -2.09
N GLU A 812 -60.64 -32.36 -3.07
CA GLU A 812 -61.77 -33.21 -3.46
C GLU A 812 -61.99 -34.38 -2.51
N ALA A 813 -63.05 -34.30 -1.70
CA ALA A 813 -63.42 -35.34 -0.73
C ALA A 813 -63.79 -36.71 -1.37
N ALA A 814 -63.99 -36.77 -2.69
CA ALA A 814 -64.46 -37.95 -3.42
C ALA A 814 -63.33 -38.83 -4.02
N ALA A 815 -62.07 -38.36 -4.02
CA ALA A 815 -60.96 -39.04 -4.69
C ALA A 815 -60.80 -40.49 -4.18
N PRO A 816 -60.72 -41.51 -5.08
CA PRO A 816 -60.73 -42.92 -4.68
C PRO A 816 -59.55 -43.31 -3.79
N SER A 817 -59.73 -44.35 -2.99
CA SER A 817 -58.72 -44.84 -2.04
C SER A 817 -58.79 -46.35 -1.90
N ARG A 818 -57.63 -46.99 -1.67
CA ARG A 818 -57.52 -48.45 -1.43
C ARG A 818 -58.05 -48.88 -0.05
N LEU A 819 -58.31 -47.95 0.85
CA LEU A 819 -58.89 -48.20 2.18
C LEU A 819 -60.41 -47.90 2.16
N PRO A 820 -61.30 -48.87 2.45
CA PRO A 820 -62.74 -48.73 2.18
C PRO A 820 -63.45 -47.67 3.03
N LEU A 821 -62.91 -47.32 4.21
CA LEU A 821 -63.44 -46.26 5.07
C LEU A 821 -62.81 -44.87 4.80
N ALA A 822 -61.76 -44.78 3.97
CA ALA A 822 -61.01 -43.54 3.79
C ALA A 822 -61.82 -42.37 3.20
N PRO A 823 -62.78 -42.56 2.26
CA PRO A 823 -63.64 -41.46 1.80
C PRO A 823 -64.54 -40.91 2.92
N ALA A 824 -65.06 -41.79 3.79
CA ALA A 824 -65.86 -41.37 4.94
C ALA A 824 -65.01 -40.66 5.99
N LEU A 825 -63.80 -41.16 6.27
CA LEU A 825 -62.82 -40.53 7.15
C LEU A 825 -62.38 -39.16 6.62
N ARG A 826 -62.02 -39.02 5.33
CA ARG A 826 -61.73 -37.69 4.75
C ARG A 826 -62.93 -36.76 4.85
N LYS A 827 -64.15 -37.24 4.62
CA LYS A 827 -65.37 -36.40 4.70
C LYS A 827 -65.74 -36.01 6.14
N ALA A 828 -65.32 -36.78 7.14
CA ALA A 828 -65.41 -36.42 8.56
C ALA A 828 -64.30 -35.43 8.98
N VAL A 829 -63.05 -35.71 8.60
CA VAL A 829 -61.89 -34.84 8.86
C VAL A 829 -62.05 -33.49 8.18
N LEU A 830 -62.41 -33.45 6.90
CA LEU A 830 -62.70 -32.21 6.19
C LEU A 830 -63.88 -31.44 6.81
N ARG A 831 -64.89 -32.11 7.37
CA ARG A 831 -65.98 -31.44 8.12
C ARG A 831 -65.54 -30.87 9.48
N ALA A 832 -64.63 -31.54 10.17
CA ALA A 832 -64.05 -31.05 11.43
C ALA A 832 -63.12 -29.87 11.18
N ILE A 833 -62.37 -29.90 10.06
CA ILE A 833 -61.42 -28.86 9.66
C ILE A 833 -62.13 -27.70 8.92
N ASP A 834 -63.27 -27.90 8.26
CA ASP A 834 -64.04 -26.88 7.49
C ASP A 834 -64.21 -25.57 8.27
N HIS A 835 -64.50 -25.67 9.58
CA HIS A 835 -64.71 -24.52 10.45
C HIS A 835 -63.41 -23.74 10.75
N TYR A 836 -62.28 -24.45 10.79
CA TYR A 836 -60.94 -23.88 10.99
C TYR A 836 -60.35 -23.36 9.67
N ASP A 837 -60.59 -24.05 8.57
CA ASP A 837 -60.08 -23.75 7.23
C ASP A 837 -60.81 -22.57 6.60
N VAL A 838 -62.14 -22.47 6.74
CA VAL A 838 -62.90 -21.27 6.38
C VAL A 838 -62.46 -20.06 7.23
N HIS A 839 -62.07 -20.26 8.49
CA HIS A 839 -61.53 -19.17 9.31
C HIS A 839 -60.11 -18.79 8.87
N GLN A 840 -59.18 -19.74 8.77
CA GLN A 840 -57.80 -19.47 8.36
C GLN A 840 -57.71 -18.89 6.95
N ARG A 841 -58.48 -19.36 5.97
CA ARG A 841 -58.47 -18.75 4.63
C ARG A 841 -59.11 -17.37 4.59
N LYS A 842 -60.07 -17.08 5.46
CA LYS A 842 -60.61 -15.72 5.61
C LYS A 842 -59.63 -14.79 6.33
N VAL A 843 -58.85 -15.30 7.28
CA VAL A 843 -57.78 -14.56 7.97
C VAL A 843 -56.56 -14.36 7.07
N MET A 844 -56.04 -15.40 6.42
CA MET A 844 -54.94 -15.30 5.44
C MET A 844 -55.34 -14.46 4.24
N GLY A 845 -56.57 -14.58 3.73
CA GLY A 845 -57.09 -13.70 2.67
C GLY A 845 -57.19 -12.24 3.11
N ALA A 846 -57.61 -11.97 4.35
CA ALA A 846 -57.61 -10.62 4.92
C ALA A 846 -56.19 -10.09 5.24
N LEU A 847 -55.24 -10.96 5.56
CA LEU A 847 -53.83 -10.61 5.78
C LEU A 847 -53.11 -10.36 4.45
N LEU A 848 -53.39 -11.12 3.39
CA LEU A 848 -52.83 -10.89 2.05
C LEU A 848 -53.45 -9.66 1.38
N ALA A 849 -54.77 -9.52 1.39
CA ALA A 849 -55.42 -8.28 0.95
C ALA A 849 -54.97 -7.09 1.82
N GLY A 850 -54.79 -7.31 3.13
CA GLY A 850 -54.25 -6.31 4.06
C GLY A 850 -52.77 -5.97 3.82
N ALA A 851 -51.96 -6.90 3.31
CA ALA A 851 -50.55 -6.68 2.96
C ALA A 851 -50.40 -6.05 1.57
N GLU A 852 -51.21 -6.45 0.59
CA GLU A 852 -51.28 -5.81 -0.72
C GLU A 852 -51.82 -4.38 -0.60
N GLU A 853 -52.90 -4.18 0.17
CA GLU A 853 -53.40 -2.85 0.52
C GLU A 853 -52.41 -2.08 1.40
N SER A 854 -51.65 -2.72 2.31
CA SER A 854 -50.60 -2.02 3.08
C SER A 854 -49.39 -1.66 2.24
N ASN A 855 -49.03 -2.43 1.22
CA ASN A 855 -47.94 -2.10 0.29
C ASN A 855 -48.36 -0.98 -0.68
N GLN A 856 -49.58 -1.03 -1.20
CA GLN A 856 -50.14 0.09 -1.99
C GLN A 856 -50.31 1.34 -1.12
N ARG A 857 -50.77 1.21 0.12
CA ARG A 857 -50.79 2.32 1.10
C ARG A 857 -49.40 2.76 1.51
N LEU A 858 -48.38 1.89 1.54
CA LEU A 858 -46.99 2.28 1.84
C LEU A 858 -46.42 3.12 0.70
N LEU A 859 -46.62 2.71 -0.55
CA LEU A 859 -46.23 3.51 -1.73
C LEU A 859 -46.94 4.88 -1.72
N ALA A 860 -48.28 4.89 -1.60
CA ALA A 860 -49.06 6.12 -1.50
C ALA A 860 -48.79 6.94 -0.21
N ARG A 861 -48.15 6.33 0.80
CA ARG A 861 -47.75 6.99 2.05
C ARG A 861 -46.29 7.44 2.05
N ILE A 862 -45.44 6.91 1.18
CA ILE A 862 -44.16 7.53 0.83
C ILE A 862 -44.46 8.85 0.10
N GLU A 863 -45.31 8.80 -0.94
CA GLU A 863 -45.82 9.99 -1.66
C GLU A 863 -46.48 11.01 -0.69
N ALA A 864 -47.24 10.54 0.32
CA ALA A 864 -47.85 11.42 1.33
C ALA A 864 -46.91 11.85 2.48
N LEU A 865 -45.81 11.13 2.76
CA LEU A 865 -44.80 11.50 3.75
C LEU A 865 -43.87 12.59 3.21
N GLU A 866 -43.55 12.55 1.92
CA GLU A 866 -42.86 13.63 1.21
C GLU A 866 -43.69 14.92 1.22
N SER A 867 -45.01 14.81 0.99
CA SER A 867 -45.96 15.91 1.22
C SER A 867 -46.19 16.25 2.71
N GLY A 868 -45.66 15.43 3.63
CA GLY A 868 -45.95 15.43 5.07
C GLY A 868 -44.87 16.07 5.95
N LEU A 869 -43.84 16.68 5.36
CA LEU A 869 -42.66 17.25 6.04
C LEU A 869 -42.96 18.30 7.14
N ALA A 870 -44.20 18.83 7.19
CA ALA A 870 -44.52 20.09 7.86
C ALA A 870 -44.88 19.99 9.37
N ASP A 871 -45.52 18.91 9.83
CA ASP A 871 -46.55 19.07 10.88
C ASP A 871 -46.24 18.44 12.26
N SER A 872 -45.11 17.74 12.45
CA SER A 872 -44.83 17.04 13.72
C SER A 872 -43.38 17.06 14.24
N ARG A 873 -42.78 18.26 14.23
CA ARG A 873 -41.81 18.67 15.30
C ARG A 873 -42.51 18.83 16.66
N ARG A 874 -43.31 17.83 17.08
CA ARG A 874 -44.27 17.92 18.20
C ARG A 874 -44.43 16.67 19.07
N VAL A 875 -43.67 15.60 18.80
CA VAL A 875 -43.57 14.43 19.69
C VAL A 875 -42.09 14.08 19.90
N ALA A 876 -41.38 14.99 20.56
CA ALA A 876 -40.05 14.72 21.13
C ALA A 876 -40.15 14.20 22.58
N ASP A 877 -41.37 14.13 23.14
CA ASP A 877 -41.69 13.62 24.46
C ASP A 877 -42.18 12.16 24.40
N VAL A 878 -41.88 11.37 25.44
CA VAL A 878 -41.98 9.88 25.49
C VAL A 878 -40.87 9.21 24.65
N SER A 879 -39.60 9.16 25.06
CA SER A 879 -39.02 8.83 26.39
C SER A 879 -39.34 7.43 26.94
N ARG A 880 -38.27 6.66 27.18
CA ARG A 880 -38.14 5.40 27.97
C ARG A 880 -38.77 4.11 27.40
N GLY A 881 -37.92 3.11 27.21
CA GLY A 881 -38.26 1.69 27.03
C GLY A 881 -37.06 0.91 26.51
N HIS A 882 -36.92 -0.37 26.90
CA HIS A 882 -35.88 -1.33 26.49
C HIS A 882 -34.46 -1.17 27.05
N GLY A 883 -34.30 -0.48 28.18
CA GLY A 883 -33.20 -0.79 29.12
C GLY A 883 -33.47 -2.06 29.97
N GLU A 884 -34.67 -2.62 29.89
CA GLU A 884 -35.22 -3.52 30.90
C GLU A 884 -34.73 -4.98 30.83
N LYS A 885 -34.40 -5.49 29.63
CA LYS A 885 -34.18 -6.95 29.42
C LYS A 885 -32.89 -7.55 30.01
N LEU A 886 -32.05 -6.76 30.67
CA LEU A 886 -30.88 -7.27 31.41
C LEU A 886 -31.03 -7.12 32.93
N GLY A 887 -31.73 -6.09 33.41
CA GLY A 887 -32.02 -5.90 34.84
C GLY A 887 -32.86 -7.04 35.42
N ASP A 888 -33.94 -7.42 34.72
CA ASP A 888 -34.87 -8.48 35.11
C ASP A 888 -34.18 -9.81 35.50
N ARG A 889 -33.06 -10.15 34.84
CA ARG A 889 -32.32 -11.40 35.10
C ARG A 889 -31.39 -11.33 36.32
N VAL A 890 -30.93 -10.14 36.68
CA VAL A 890 -30.09 -9.91 37.87
C VAL A 890 -30.98 -9.78 39.10
N ASP A 891 -32.09 -9.05 39.00
CA ASP A 891 -32.99 -8.81 40.12
C ASP A 891 -33.80 -10.04 40.52
N ALA A 892 -34.21 -10.90 39.58
CA ALA A 892 -34.81 -12.21 39.91
C ALA A 892 -33.87 -13.12 40.72
N MET A 893 -32.56 -13.02 40.51
CA MET A 893 -31.55 -13.74 41.31
C MET A 893 -31.44 -13.14 42.72
N ARG A 894 -31.49 -11.80 42.80
CA ARG A 894 -31.42 -11.00 44.03
C ARG A 894 -32.62 -11.26 44.96
N ASP A 895 -33.84 -11.28 44.40
CA ASP A 895 -35.08 -11.58 45.11
C ASP A 895 -35.10 -13.01 45.69
N THR A 896 -34.50 -13.97 44.97
CA THR A 896 -34.35 -15.35 45.45
C THR A 896 -33.46 -15.43 46.69
N VAL A 897 -32.40 -14.62 46.76
CA VAL A 897 -31.53 -14.50 47.95
C VAL A 897 -32.26 -13.81 49.11
N GLU A 898 -33.09 -12.79 48.84
CA GLU A 898 -33.90 -12.15 49.89
C GLU A 898 -34.97 -13.09 50.47
N ASP A 899 -35.69 -13.87 49.66
CA ASP A 899 -36.70 -14.81 50.18
C ASP A 899 -36.05 -15.93 51.02
N LEU A 900 -34.85 -16.38 50.67
CA LEU A 900 -34.06 -17.31 51.50
C LEU A 900 -33.60 -16.68 52.83
N ARG A 901 -33.27 -15.38 52.86
CA ARG A 901 -32.95 -14.64 54.10
C ARG A 901 -34.16 -14.39 55.00
N ARG A 902 -35.37 -14.32 54.44
CA ARG A 902 -36.63 -14.10 55.20
C ARG A 902 -37.18 -15.35 55.90
N ARG A 903 -36.72 -16.56 55.54
CA ARG A 903 -37.28 -17.85 56.01
C ARG A 903 -36.75 -18.35 57.37
N GLY A 904 -35.85 -17.63 58.03
CA GLY A 904 -35.34 -17.96 59.36
C GLY A 904 -33.98 -18.69 59.35
N PRO A 905 -33.42 -19.01 60.54
CA PRO A 905 -32.00 -19.34 60.68
C PRO A 905 -31.55 -20.65 60.01
N ASP A 906 -32.48 -21.57 59.69
CA ASP A 906 -32.13 -22.89 59.14
C ASP A 906 -31.62 -22.85 57.68
N THR A 907 -31.68 -21.70 56.99
CA THR A 907 -31.19 -21.53 55.61
C THR A 907 -29.74 -21.03 55.50
N GLU A 908 -29.06 -20.69 56.60
CA GLU A 908 -27.76 -20.00 56.58
C GLU A 908 -26.66 -20.78 55.83
N LEU A 909 -26.67 -22.12 55.90
CA LEU A 909 -25.74 -22.98 55.15
C LEU A 909 -26.01 -22.98 53.64
N ALA A 910 -27.27 -22.89 53.23
CA ALA A 910 -27.65 -22.80 51.81
C ALA A 910 -27.31 -21.43 51.22
N LEU A 911 -27.50 -20.36 52.01
CA LEU A 911 -27.06 -18.99 51.68
C LEU A 911 -25.55 -18.94 51.45
N ARG A 912 -24.74 -19.49 52.37
CA ARG A 912 -23.29 -19.56 52.21
C ARG A 912 -22.84 -20.36 50.99
N ASN A 913 -23.57 -21.42 50.63
CA ASN A 913 -23.27 -22.16 49.40
C ASN A 913 -23.61 -21.35 48.15
N LEU A 914 -24.77 -20.66 48.12
CA LEU A 914 -25.17 -19.85 46.95
C LEU A 914 -24.27 -18.62 46.75
N GLU A 915 -23.96 -17.90 47.83
CA GLU A 915 -23.00 -16.79 47.82
C GLU A 915 -21.59 -17.30 47.47
N GLY A 916 -21.20 -18.47 47.99
CA GLY A 916 -19.94 -19.14 47.65
C GLY A 916 -19.88 -19.66 46.20
N ASP A 917 -21.00 -20.00 45.58
CA ASP A 917 -21.06 -20.43 44.17
C ASP A 917 -21.08 -19.24 43.21
N ILE A 918 -21.67 -18.10 43.61
CA ILE A 918 -21.49 -16.80 42.94
C ILE A 918 -20.00 -16.40 42.98
N VAL A 919 -19.33 -16.55 44.12
CA VAL A 919 -17.89 -16.25 44.25
C VAL A 919 -17.02 -17.24 43.48
N LYS A 920 -17.34 -18.55 43.45
CA LYS A 920 -16.63 -19.52 42.57
C LYS A 920 -16.82 -19.23 41.09
N LEU A 921 -17.97 -18.68 40.68
CA LEU A 921 -18.19 -18.21 39.31
C LEU A 921 -17.34 -16.98 38.95
N SER A 922 -16.82 -16.23 39.93
CA SER A 922 -15.90 -15.09 39.70
C SER A 922 -14.43 -15.37 40.01
N GLU A 923 -14.10 -16.34 40.88
CA GLU A 923 -12.74 -16.58 41.39
C GLU A 923 -12.18 -17.99 41.06
N GLY A 924 -12.97 -18.86 40.41
CA GLY A 924 -12.71 -20.31 40.39
C GLY A 924 -11.79 -20.88 39.29
N TYR A 925 -11.29 -20.08 38.33
CA TYR A 925 -10.58 -20.60 37.14
C TYR A 925 -9.42 -19.71 36.62
N GLY A 926 -8.68 -19.04 37.51
CA GLY A 926 -7.44 -18.34 37.16
C GLY A 926 -6.18 -19.05 37.67
N GLY A 927 -5.04 -18.82 37.00
CA GLY A 927 -3.71 -18.99 37.59
C GLY A 927 -3.06 -20.36 37.43
N PHE A 928 -2.16 -20.48 36.45
CA PHE A 928 -0.69 -20.46 36.67
C PHE A 928 0.14 -21.11 35.56
N GLY A 929 -0.45 -21.96 34.72
CA GLY A 929 0.22 -22.52 33.54
C GLY A 929 -0.08 -21.69 32.29
N ALA A 930 -1.36 -21.69 31.88
CA ALA A 930 -1.82 -21.03 30.67
C ALA A 930 -1.58 -19.51 30.63
N ASP A 931 -1.51 -18.83 31.78
CA ASP A 931 -1.26 -17.38 31.82
C ASP A 931 0.11 -17.01 31.23
N LEU A 932 1.15 -17.84 31.39
CA LEU A 932 2.48 -17.53 30.87
C LEU A 932 2.52 -17.62 29.33
N GLU A 933 1.85 -18.63 28.77
CA GLU A 933 1.70 -18.82 27.32
C GLU A 933 0.71 -17.80 26.72
N ALA A 934 -0.40 -17.51 27.40
CA ALA A 934 -1.38 -16.51 26.98
C ALA A 934 -0.81 -15.08 27.01
N THR A 935 0.00 -14.73 28.02
CA THR A 935 0.73 -13.45 28.03
C THR A 935 1.76 -13.42 26.90
N THR A 936 2.52 -14.49 26.68
CA THR A 936 3.50 -14.57 25.56
C THR A 936 2.83 -14.48 24.18
N ALA A 937 1.67 -15.13 24.00
CA ALA A 937 0.88 -15.06 22.78
C ALA A 937 0.23 -13.68 22.60
N SER A 938 -0.26 -13.06 23.67
CA SER A 938 -0.78 -11.69 23.66
C SER A 938 0.33 -10.72 23.23
N VAL A 939 1.50 -10.78 23.87
CA VAL A 939 2.74 -10.08 23.50
C VAL A 939 3.04 -10.24 22.00
N HIS A 940 3.07 -11.46 21.47
CA HIS A 940 3.29 -11.68 20.02
C HIS A 940 2.21 -11.01 19.13
N LYS A 941 0.96 -10.99 19.62
CA LYS A 941 -0.24 -10.45 18.96
C LYS A 941 -0.34 -8.91 18.96
N MET A 942 0.54 -8.22 19.68
CA MET A 942 0.62 -6.75 19.72
C MET A 942 1.86 -6.17 19.02
N PHE A 943 3.01 -6.86 19.04
CA PHE A 943 4.15 -6.44 18.21
C PHE A 943 3.87 -6.53 16.71
N SER A 944 3.10 -7.53 16.27
CA SER A 944 2.63 -7.63 14.87
C SER A 944 1.86 -6.38 14.42
N SER A 945 0.91 -5.88 15.22
CA SER A 945 0.15 -4.64 14.90
C SER A 945 0.96 -3.35 15.00
N ARG A 946 2.20 -3.43 15.50
CA ARG A 946 3.20 -2.36 15.53
C ARG A 946 4.24 -2.53 14.40
N ASP A 947 4.26 -3.68 13.72
CA ASP A 947 5.00 -3.95 12.49
C ASP A 947 4.15 -3.65 11.25
N GLU A 948 2.86 -4.01 11.27
CA GLU A 948 1.84 -3.72 10.23
C GLU A 948 1.86 -2.27 9.73
N ARG A 949 2.29 -1.31 10.56
CA ARG A 949 2.44 0.11 10.19
C ARG A 949 3.66 0.36 9.30
N LEU A 950 4.79 -0.26 9.60
CA LEU A 950 6.02 -0.14 8.81
C LEU A 950 5.92 -0.97 7.54
N ASP A 951 5.30 -2.15 7.65
CA ASP A 951 4.86 -2.95 6.50
C ASP A 951 3.90 -2.15 5.60
N ALA A 952 2.97 -1.39 6.15
CA ALA A 952 2.07 -0.53 5.37
C ALA A 952 2.80 0.66 4.73
N ASP A 953 3.73 1.30 5.43
CA ASP A 953 4.51 2.43 4.89
C ASP A 953 5.50 1.94 3.81
N GLU A 954 6.14 0.78 3.98
CA GLU A 954 6.96 0.14 2.94
C GLU A 954 6.10 -0.35 1.77
N LYS A 955 4.95 -1.01 2.02
CA LYS A 955 4.01 -1.37 0.95
C LYS A 955 3.49 -0.13 0.23
N ALA A 956 3.27 1.00 0.90
CA ALA A 956 2.88 2.25 0.27
C ALA A 956 4.00 2.84 -0.59
N ILE A 957 5.26 2.85 -0.12
CA ILE A 957 6.41 3.35 -0.92
C ILE A 957 6.70 2.41 -2.10
N GLN A 958 6.69 1.10 -1.91
CA GLN A 958 6.80 0.12 -2.98
C GLN A 958 5.62 0.25 -3.96
N ARG A 959 4.41 0.49 -3.47
CA ARG A 959 3.22 0.69 -4.31
C ARG A 959 3.31 1.98 -5.11
N VAL A 960 3.70 3.12 -4.53
CA VAL A 960 3.94 4.37 -5.26
C VAL A 960 5.06 4.20 -6.31
N ALA A 961 6.13 3.46 -6.01
CA ALA A 961 7.18 3.17 -6.98
C ALA A 961 6.70 2.26 -8.12
N LEU A 962 5.87 1.26 -7.82
CA LEU A 962 5.22 0.38 -8.80
C LEU A 962 4.16 1.11 -9.63
N ASP A 963 3.36 1.99 -9.02
CA ASP A 963 2.33 2.78 -9.68
C ASP A 963 2.96 3.82 -10.62
N VAL A 964 4.06 4.48 -10.21
CA VAL A 964 4.84 5.39 -11.09
C VAL A 964 5.53 4.61 -12.22
N GLY A 965 6.02 3.40 -11.95
CA GLY A 965 6.56 2.49 -12.97
C GLY A 965 5.49 2.06 -13.98
N ALA A 966 4.33 1.61 -13.49
CA ALA A 966 3.17 1.21 -14.28
C ALA A 966 2.58 2.39 -15.07
N MET A 967 2.56 3.60 -14.51
CA MET A 967 2.15 4.82 -15.22
C MET A 967 3.07 5.12 -16.41
N ARG A 968 4.39 4.92 -16.26
CA ARG A 968 5.35 5.08 -17.37
C ARG A 968 5.21 3.97 -18.42
N ASP A 969 5.04 2.71 -18.01
CA ASP A 969 4.88 1.59 -18.95
C ASP A 969 3.50 1.61 -19.65
N ALA A 970 2.43 2.06 -18.98
CA ALA A 970 1.11 2.28 -19.58
C ALA A 970 1.13 3.44 -20.59
N ALA A 971 1.83 4.54 -20.30
CA ALA A 971 2.05 5.62 -21.26
C ALA A 971 2.84 5.11 -22.49
N ARG A 972 3.89 4.29 -22.28
CA ARG A 972 4.66 3.66 -23.37
C ARG A 972 3.83 2.68 -24.21
N LEU A 973 2.88 1.97 -23.61
CA LEU A 973 1.97 1.05 -24.32
C LEU A 973 1.12 1.77 -25.38
N ALA A 974 0.64 2.99 -25.11
CA ALA A 974 -0.08 3.81 -26.10
C ALA A 974 0.76 4.16 -27.34
N HIS A 975 2.09 4.08 -27.24
CA HIS A 975 3.04 4.30 -28.33
C HIS A 975 3.91 3.07 -28.62
N ALA A 976 3.44 1.86 -28.34
CA ALA A 976 4.16 0.65 -28.71
C ALA A 976 4.16 0.43 -30.25
N PRO A 977 5.29 0.06 -30.88
CA PRO A 977 6.65 0.11 -30.36
C PRO A 977 7.17 1.56 -30.28
N VAL A 978 7.88 1.88 -29.20
CA VAL A 978 8.55 3.18 -29.02
C VAL A 978 9.83 3.18 -29.89
N PRO A 979 10.04 4.17 -30.77
CA PRO A 979 11.22 4.22 -31.63
C PRO A 979 12.54 4.35 -30.86
N ARG A 980 13.63 3.81 -31.42
CA ARG A 980 14.95 3.85 -30.79
C ARG A 980 15.49 5.29 -30.79
N GLY A 981 15.64 5.87 -29.61
CA GLY A 981 16.00 7.28 -29.44
C GLY A 981 14.81 8.19 -29.10
N ALA A 982 13.64 7.61 -28.82
CA ALA A 982 12.49 8.29 -28.23
C ALA A 982 12.13 7.67 -26.87
N ASP A 983 11.39 8.41 -26.04
CA ASP A 983 10.69 7.89 -24.86
C ASP A 983 9.28 8.51 -24.78
N VAL A 984 8.46 8.02 -23.85
CA VAL A 984 7.12 8.54 -23.60
C VAL A 984 7.01 9.08 -22.17
N VAL A 985 6.48 10.30 -22.04
CA VAL A 985 6.32 10.98 -20.75
C VAL A 985 4.85 11.30 -20.47
N PRO A 986 4.31 10.94 -19.28
CA PRO A 986 3.05 11.47 -18.79
C PRO A 986 3.15 12.96 -18.44
N CYS A 987 2.31 13.79 -19.06
CA CYS A 987 2.25 15.25 -18.91
C CYS A 987 0.80 15.77 -19.06
N ASP A 988 0.58 17.08 -18.98
CA ASP A 988 -0.75 17.70 -19.05
C ASP A 988 -1.52 17.42 -20.37
N VAL A 989 -0.78 17.20 -21.47
CA VAL A 989 -1.36 16.77 -22.77
C VAL A 989 -1.51 15.26 -22.92
N GLY A 990 -1.16 14.46 -21.90
CA GLY A 990 -1.31 13.01 -21.87
C GLY A 990 0.02 12.25 -21.93
N ALA A 991 0.06 11.12 -22.64
CA ALA A 991 1.25 10.34 -22.90
C ALA A 991 1.95 10.88 -24.15
N LEU A 992 2.95 11.75 -23.97
CA LEU A 992 3.68 12.39 -25.06
C LEU A 992 4.90 11.56 -25.48
N LEU A 993 4.89 11.03 -26.70
CA LEU A 993 6.06 10.45 -27.37
C LEU A 993 6.95 11.58 -27.89
N MET A 994 8.23 11.54 -27.55
CA MET A 994 9.19 12.56 -27.96
C MET A 994 10.62 11.99 -28.10
N PRO A 995 11.53 12.67 -28.84
CA PRO A 995 12.94 12.30 -28.86
C PRO A 995 13.56 12.32 -27.45
N VAL A 996 14.62 11.55 -27.26
CA VAL A 996 15.48 11.65 -26.07
C VAL A 996 16.49 12.76 -26.29
N ASP A 997 16.30 13.87 -25.56
CA ASP A 997 17.20 15.02 -25.50
C ASP A 997 17.58 15.36 -24.04
N GLU A 998 18.36 16.43 -23.86
CA GLU A 998 18.85 16.92 -22.57
C GLU A 998 18.07 18.17 -22.08
N VAL A 999 17.04 18.62 -22.82
CA VAL A 999 16.30 19.87 -22.57
C VAL A 999 14.80 19.63 -22.42
N MET A 1000 14.09 19.28 -23.49
CA MET A 1000 12.63 19.17 -23.47
C MET A 1000 12.17 17.95 -22.66
N LEU A 1001 12.85 16.81 -22.81
CA LEU A 1001 12.53 15.56 -22.12
C LEU A 1001 12.70 15.68 -20.60
N PRO A 1002 13.86 16.11 -20.05
CA PRO A 1002 14.00 16.28 -18.60
C PRO A 1002 13.02 17.31 -18.02
N TRP A 1003 12.75 18.40 -18.74
CA TRP A 1003 11.81 19.42 -18.30
C TRP A 1003 10.38 18.86 -18.18
N ILE A 1004 9.88 18.15 -19.20
CA ILE A 1004 8.52 17.58 -19.17
C ILE A 1004 8.43 16.42 -18.15
N VAL A 1005 9.49 15.66 -17.92
CA VAL A 1005 9.56 14.65 -16.83
C VAL A 1005 9.42 15.30 -15.43
N PHE A 1006 9.95 16.51 -15.23
CA PHE A 1006 9.89 17.20 -13.94
C PHE A 1006 8.63 18.08 -13.80
N HIS A 1007 8.43 19.03 -14.71
CA HIS A 1007 7.38 20.07 -14.67
C HIS A 1007 6.04 19.65 -15.29
N ARG A 1008 5.96 18.49 -15.96
CA ARG A 1008 4.73 17.91 -16.55
C ARG A 1008 3.99 18.79 -17.56
N SER A 1009 4.64 19.85 -18.04
CA SER A 1009 4.11 20.86 -18.96
C SER A 1009 5.27 21.60 -19.63
N TRP A 1010 4.98 22.30 -20.73
CA TRP A 1010 5.92 23.09 -21.50
C TRP A 1010 5.33 24.48 -21.80
N GLU A 1011 6.18 25.52 -21.81
CA GLU A 1011 5.87 26.93 -22.15
C GLU A 1011 4.48 27.42 -21.71
N ASP A 1012 4.22 27.30 -20.41
CA ASP A 1012 2.90 27.53 -19.80
C ASP A 1012 2.39 28.97 -19.96
N SER A 1013 3.27 29.98 -19.88
CA SER A 1013 2.94 31.39 -20.14
C SER A 1013 2.41 31.61 -21.57
N GLU A 1014 3.10 31.05 -22.57
CA GLU A 1014 2.74 31.17 -23.98
C GLU A 1014 1.52 30.32 -24.36
N ALA A 1015 1.43 29.09 -23.83
CA ALA A 1015 0.29 28.21 -24.05
C ALA A 1015 -1.01 28.80 -23.47
N ARG A 1016 -0.97 29.45 -22.30
CA ARG A 1016 -2.12 30.20 -21.74
C ARG A 1016 -2.51 31.38 -22.62
N LEU A 1017 -1.54 32.14 -23.14
CA LEU A 1017 -1.81 33.24 -24.07
C LEU A 1017 -2.48 32.71 -25.34
N MET A 1018 -1.91 31.69 -25.99
CA MET A 1018 -2.46 31.05 -27.18
C MET A 1018 -3.88 30.53 -26.94
N ALA A 1019 -4.15 29.82 -25.85
CA ALA A 1019 -5.50 29.35 -25.50
C ALA A 1019 -6.53 30.49 -25.32
N SER A 1020 -6.09 31.69 -24.87
CA SER A 1020 -6.95 32.87 -24.74
C SER A 1020 -7.20 33.64 -26.06
N LEU A 1021 -6.41 33.37 -27.11
CA LEU A 1021 -6.50 33.98 -28.43
C LEU A 1021 -7.10 33.03 -29.50
N ALA A 1022 -7.08 31.72 -29.22
CA ALA A 1022 -7.52 30.67 -30.11
C ALA A 1022 -9.02 30.79 -30.44
N SER A 1023 -9.33 30.87 -31.74
CA SER A 1023 -10.70 30.85 -32.27
C SER A 1023 -10.70 30.40 -33.73
N GLY A 1024 -11.76 29.71 -34.18
CA GLY A 1024 -11.83 29.18 -35.54
C GLY A 1024 -10.74 28.15 -35.83
N ALA A 1025 -10.03 28.30 -36.95
CA ALA A 1025 -8.91 27.39 -37.28
C ALA A 1025 -7.58 27.90 -36.68
N PHE A 1026 -6.79 26.96 -36.16
CA PHE A 1026 -5.42 27.17 -35.66
C PHE A 1026 -4.39 26.61 -36.64
N LEU A 1027 -3.27 27.31 -36.79
CA LEU A 1027 -2.12 26.93 -37.62
C LEU A 1027 -0.87 26.84 -36.73
N ASP A 1028 -0.34 25.64 -36.53
CA ASP A 1028 0.79 25.33 -35.67
C ASP A 1028 2.03 25.09 -36.55
N VAL A 1029 2.95 26.05 -36.66
CA VAL A 1029 4.12 25.97 -37.55
C VAL A 1029 5.39 25.80 -36.73
N GLY A 1030 6.15 24.74 -37.00
CA GLY A 1030 7.14 24.26 -36.03
C GLY A 1030 6.42 23.54 -34.90
N ALA A 1031 5.58 22.57 -35.26
CA ALA A 1031 4.73 21.86 -34.31
C ALA A 1031 5.51 20.81 -33.50
N HIS A 1032 6.73 20.44 -33.91
CA HIS A 1032 7.59 19.44 -33.28
C HIS A 1032 6.82 18.14 -33.02
N VAL A 1033 6.72 17.69 -31.77
CA VAL A 1033 5.96 16.48 -31.36
C VAL A 1033 4.46 16.73 -31.14
N GLY A 1034 3.97 17.95 -31.40
CA GLY A 1034 2.54 18.31 -31.34
C GLY A 1034 2.02 18.81 -30.00
N TYR A 1035 2.90 19.22 -29.07
CA TYR A 1035 2.50 19.63 -27.72
C TYR A 1035 1.43 20.74 -27.71
N HIS A 1036 1.64 21.83 -28.45
CA HIS A 1036 0.69 22.95 -28.50
C HIS A 1036 -0.60 22.59 -29.24
N THR A 1037 -0.52 21.90 -30.38
CA THR A 1037 -1.67 21.26 -31.05
C THR A 1037 -2.55 20.46 -30.08
N LEU A 1038 -1.97 19.55 -29.28
CA LEU A 1038 -2.72 18.78 -28.28
C LEU A 1038 -3.32 19.67 -27.18
N ARG A 1039 -2.53 20.61 -26.66
CA ARG A 1039 -2.91 21.46 -25.54
C ARG A 1039 -4.07 22.40 -25.89
N LEU A 1040 -4.03 23.02 -27.06
CA LEU A 1040 -5.09 23.91 -27.54
C LEU A 1040 -6.38 23.14 -27.86
N LEU A 1041 -6.31 21.95 -28.46
CA LEU A 1041 -7.49 21.11 -28.71
C LEU A 1041 -8.17 20.61 -27.43
N ARG A 1042 -7.42 20.47 -26.33
CA ARG A 1042 -7.97 20.17 -25.00
C ARG A 1042 -8.52 21.41 -24.29
N ALA A 1043 -7.89 22.57 -24.44
CA ALA A 1043 -8.23 23.80 -23.74
C ALA A 1043 -9.35 24.63 -24.42
N THR A 1044 -9.47 24.56 -25.75
CA THR A 1044 -10.35 25.43 -26.54
C THR A 1044 -11.28 24.62 -27.45
N PRO A 1045 -12.47 24.19 -26.95
CA PRO A 1045 -13.46 23.43 -27.73
C PRO A 1045 -14.07 24.17 -28.94
N GLU A 1046 -13.80 25.48 -29.07
CA GLU A 1046 -14.26 26.30 -30.21
C GLU A 1046 -13.36 26.21 -31.46
N LEU A 1047 -12.29 25.41 -31.41
CA LEU A 1047 -11.41 25.19 -32.56
C LEU A 1047 -12.10 24.34 -33.65
N THR A 1048 -12.18 24.88 -34.86
CA THR A 1048 -12.86 24.25 -36.01
C THR A 1048 -11.94 23.46 -36.93
N ARG A 1049 -10.62 23.64 -36.78
CA ARG A 1049 -9.54 22.86 -37.43
C ARG A 1049 -8.19 23.17 -36.77
N VAL A 1050 -7.26 22.23 -36.81
CA VAL A 1050 -5.82 22.50 -36.63
C VAL A 1050 -5.07 22.05 -37.88
N VAL A 1051 -4.18 22.90 -38.40
CA VAL A 1051 -3.18 22.51 -39.39
C VAL A 1051 -1.82 22.57 -38.70
N ALA A 1052 -1.18 21.42 -38.52
CA ALA A 1052 0.14 21.31 -37.89
C ALA A 1052 1.20 21.10 -38.97
N VAL A 1053 2.20 21.96 -39.01
CA VAL A 1053 3.27 21.98 -40.01
C VAL A 1053 4.59 21.65 -39.33
N GLU A 1054 5.21 20.56 -39.77
CA GLU A 1054 6.49 20.06 -39.26
C GLU A 1054 7.41 19.69 -40.43
N ALA A 1055 8.69 20.03 -40.32
CA ALA A 1055 9.67 19.85 -41.38
C ALA A 1055 10.45 18.53 -41.24
N ASP A 1056 10.64 18.02 -40.01
CA ASP A 1056 11.29 16.75 -39.74
C ASP A 1056 10.30 15.57 -39.86
N PRO A 1057 10.49 14.62 -40.79
CA PRO A 1057 9.62 13.45 -40.92
C PRO A 1057 9.47 12.63 -39.64
N VAL A 1058 10.50 12.60 -38.78
CA VAL A 1058 10.48 11.84 -37.51
C VAL A 1058 9.56 12.52 -36.50
N ASN A 1059 9.68 13.85 -36.35
CA ASN A 1059 8.80 14.62 -35.47
C ASN A 1059 7.36 14.65 -36.01
N ALA A 1060 7.18 14.73 -37.33
CA ALA A 1060 5.88 14.60 -37.98
C ALA A 1060 5.23 13.22 -37.77
N GLU A 1061 6.00 12.13 -37.72
CA GLU A 1061 5.50 10.82 -37.28
C GLU A 1061 5.08 10.84 -35.81
N TYR A 1062 5.94 11.36 -34.91
CA TYR A 1062 5.64 11.39 -33.48
C TYR A 1062 4.40 12.25 -33.17
N LEU A 1063 4.23 13.38 -33.85
CA LEU A 1063 3.03 14.23 -33.78
C LEU A 1063 1.77 13.47 -34.19
N ARG A 1064 1.80 12.72 -35.30
CA ARG A 1064 0.66 11.88 -35.74
C ARG A 1064 0.31 10.82 -34.69
N ARG A 1065 1.31 10.18 -34.09
CA ARG A 1065 1.12 9.19 -33.01
C ARG A 1065 0.58 9.86 -31.74
N ASN A 1066 1.08 11.03 -31.38
CA ASN A 1066 0.61 11.83 -30.24
C ASN A 1066 -0.85 12.28 -30.39
N VAL A 1067 -1.26 12.72 -31.59
CA VAL A 1067 -2.66 13.02 -31.93
C VAL A 1067 -3.54 11.78 -31.79
N ALA A 1068 -3.12 10.64 -32.35
CA ALA A 1068 -3.89 9.39 -32.30
C ALA A 1068 -3.99 8.78 -30.89
N ALA A 1069 -2.98 8.96 -30.03
CA ALA A 1069 -2.94 8.41 -28.68
C ALA A 1069 -3.63 9.29 -27.62
N ASN A 1070 -3.67 10.63 -27.81
CA ASN A 1070 -4.07 11.58 -26.76
C ASN A 1070 -5.38 12.35 -27.03
N LEU A 1071 -6.00 12.18 -28.20
CA LEU A 1071 -7.28 12.82 -28.55
C LEU A 1071 -8.34 11.77 -28.93
N PRO A 1072 -9.63 12.01 -28.61
CA PRO A 1072 -10.71 11.21 -29.16
C PRO A 1072 -10.81 11.40 -30.68
N SER A 1073 -11.32 10.41 -31.41
CA SER A 1073 -11.33 10.39 -32.89
C SER A 1073 -11.92 11.66 -33.51
N SER A 1074 -13.01 12.19 -32.95
CA SER A 1074 -13.67 13.41 -33.42
C SER A 1074 -12.85 14.70 -33.25
N ALA A 1075 -11.84 14.71 -32.36
CA ALA A 1075 -10.88 15.81 -32.22
C ALA A 1075 -9.62 15.54 -33.05
N ALA A 1076 -9.19 14.28 -33.18
CA ALA A 1076 -8.10 13.90 -34.08
C ALA A 1076 -8.44 14.19 -35.56
N GLU A 1077 -9.71 14.01 -35.97
CA GLU A 1077 -10.23 14.38 -37.30
C GLU A 1077 -10.13 15.89 -37.62
N LEU A 1078 -9.96 16.75 -36.61
CA LEU A 1078 -9.74 18.19 -36.82
C LEU A 1078 -8.29 18.52 -37.20
N VAL A 1079 -7.35 17.60 -36.97
CA VAL A 1079 -5.90 17.82 -37.19
C VAL A 1079 -5.49 17.42 -38.60
N THR A 1080 -4.79 18.30 -39.30
CA THR A 1080 -4.15 17.99 -40.58
C THR A 1080 -2.64 18.22 -40.48
N VAL A 1081 -1.85 17.17 -40.64
CA VAL A 1081 -0.38 17.21 -40.49
C VAL A 1081 0.30 17.39 -41.85
N VAL A 1082 0.98 18.52 -42.04
CA VAL A 1082 1.71 18.89 -43.25
C VAL A 1082 3.20 18.67 -43.00
N GLU A 1083 3.78 17.68 -43.68
CA GLU A 1083 5.20 17.33 -43.60
C GLU A 1083 5.99 18.12 -44.65
N SER A 1084 6.33 19.37 -44.33
CA SER A 1084 7.03 20.31 -45.21
C SER A 1084 7.55 21.52 -44.41
N ALA A 1085 8.64 22.11 -44.86
CA ALA A 1085 9.09 23.40 -44.34
C ALA A 1085 8.18 24.54 -44.82
N ALA A 1086 7.64 25.33 -43.88
CA ALA A 1086 6.91 26.55 -44.19
C ALA A 1086 7.88 27.64 -44.67
N TRP A 1087 7.69 28.15 -45.89
CA TRP A 1087 8.66 29.04 -46.53
C TRP A 1087 8.02 30.08 -47.46
N ASP A 1088 8.80 31.08 -47.87
CA ASP A 1088 8.32 32.21 -48.69
C ASP A 1088 8.08 31.86 -50.17
N ALA A 1089 8.69 30.78 -50.65
CA ALA A 1089 8.57 30.25 -52.01
C ALA A 1089 8.55 28.72 -52.01
N PRO A 1090 7.83 28.07 -52.95
CA PRO A 1090 7.85 26.62 -53.09
C PRO A 1090 9.20 26.14 -53.65
N GLY A 1091 9.75 25.05 -53.11
CA GLY A 1091 11.05 24.53 -53.53
C GLY A 1091 11.56 23.37 -52.67
N THR A 1092 12.87 23.32 -52.47
CA THR A 1092 13.54 22.36 -51.58
C THR A 1092 14.54 23.13 -50.73
N VAL A 1093 14.59 22.80 -49.44
CA VAL A 1093 15.45 23.43 -48.43
C VAL A 1093 16.13 22.34 -47.60
N HIS A 1094 17.21 22.69 -46.92
CA HIS A 1094 18.00 21.76 -46.11
C HIS A 1094 17.71 21.98 -44.62
N LEU A 1095 17.14 20.94 -44.00
CA LEU A 1095 16.88 20.84 -42.57
C LEU A 1095 18.14 20.32 -41.85
N THR A 1096 18.81 21.21 -41.13
CA THR A 1096 19.86 20.86 -40.18
C THR A 1096 19.20 20.37 -38.90
N GLN A 1097 19.30 19.06 -38.63
CA GLN A 1097 18.86 18.52 -37.34
C GLN A 1097 19.79 18.97 -36.21
N ALA A 1098 19.22 19.22 -35.04
CA ALA A 1098 19.98 19.62 -33.86
C ALA A 1098 21.00 18.56 -33.41
N THR A 1099 22.03 18.99 -32.67
CA THR A 1099 22.84 18.08 -31.86
C THR A 1099 22.01 17.48 -30.73
N ALA A 1100 22.32 16.26 -30.29
CA ALA A 1100 21.52 15.41 -29.39
C ALA A 1100 21.10 15.99 -28.01
N GLY A 1101 21.50 17.22 -27.65
CA GLY A 1101 21.11 17.89 -26.42
C GLY A 1101 19.72 18.56 -26.45
N ASN A 1102 19.19 18.95 -27.61
CA ASN A 1102 17.87 19.62 -27.70
C ASN A 1102 17.19 19.25 -29.02
N SER A 1103 16.06 18.53 -28.99
CA SER A 1103 15.39 18.11 -30.23
C SER A 1103 14.50 19.19 -30.88
N GLY A 1104 14.26 20.31 -30.18
CA GLY A 1104 13.53 21.46 -30.72
C GLY A 1104 14.35 22.36 -31.65
N ASP A 1105 15.69 22.36 -31.55
CA ASP A 1105 16.57 23.28 -32.28
C ASP A 1105 16.83 22.87 -33.75
N ASN A 1106 15.79 22.44 -34.45
CA ASN A 1106 15.83 22.00 -35.85
C ASN A 1106 15.76 23.21 -36.79
N ARG A 1107 16.82 23.47 -37.57
CA ARG A 1107 16.95 24.72 -38.36
C ARG A 1107 16.89 24.48 -39.86
N VAL A 1108 16.16 25.34 -40.57
CA VAL A 1108 16.04 25.31 -42.04
C VAL A 1108 16.98 26.34 -42.70
N SER A 1109 17.55 25.95 -43.84
CA SER A 1109 18.45 26.78 -44.67
C SER A 1109 18.26 26.49 -46.16
N ALA A 1110 18.64 27.43 -47.05
CA ALA A 1110 18.56 27.20 -48.50
C ALA A 1110 19.61 26.18 -48.98
N ASP A 1111 20.90 26.49 -48.78
CA ASP A 1111 22.04 25.72 -49.32
C ASP A 1111 22.97 25.16 -48.21
N GLY A 1112 22.39 24.70 -47.09
CA GLY A 1112 23.12 24.19 -45.93
C GLY A 1112 23.28 22.66 -45.86
N PRO A 1113 24.06 22.14 -44.89
CA PRO A 1113 24.18 20.71 -44.63
C PRO A 1113 22.96 20.19 -43.87
N GLY A 1114 22.18 19.28 -44.46
CA GLY A 1114 20.98 18.75 -43.81
C GLY A 1114 20.19 17.76 -44.66
N ILE A 1115 19.02 17.37 -44.17
CA ILE A 1115 18.04 16.58 -44.92
C ILE A 1115 17.33 17.51 -45.90
N ALA A 1116 17.27 17.15 -47.18
CA ALA A 1116 16.53 17.90 -48.19
C ALA A 1116 15.03 17.66 -48.02
N VAL A 1117 14.29 18.70 -47.62
CA VAL A 1117 12.84 18.66 -47.34
C VAL A 1117 12.06 19.59 -48.29
N PRO A 1118 10.80 19.28 -48.61
CA PRO A 1118 9.98 20.15 -49.45
C PRO A 1118 9.68 21.47 -48.71
N ALA A 1119 9.91 22.59 -49.41
CA ALA A 1119 9.51 23.92 -48.95
C ALA A 1119 8.20 24.33 -49.62
N VAL A 1120 7.25 24.86 -48.85
CA VAL A 1120 5.92 25.25 -49.34
C VAL A 1120 5.49 26.62 -48.82
N ARG A 1121 4.83 27.40 -49.68
CA ARG A 1121 4.03 28.54 -49.24
C ARG A 1121 2.76 28.02 -48.61
N LEU A 1122 2.55 28.27 -47.33
CA LEU A 1122 1.35 27.82 -46.62
C LEU A 1122 0.08 28.46 -47.20
N ASP A 1123 0.15 29.68 -47.76
CA ASP A 1123 -1.00 30.30 -48.45
C ASP A 1123 -1.35 29.69 -49.82
N SER A 1124 -0.57 28.71 -50.30
CA SER A 1124 -0.92 27.89 -51.47
C SER A 1124 -1.63 26.57 -51.12
N LEU A 1125 -1.70 26.20 -49.84
CA LEU A 1125 -2.28 24.94 -49.39
C LEU A 1125 -3.81 25.02 -49.22
N PRO A 1126 -4.60 24.10 -49.81
CA PRO A 1126 -6.03 23.98 -49.53
C PRO A 1126 -6.34 23.80 -48.03
N GLU A 1127 -5.47 23.14 -47.29
CA GLU A 1127 -5.61 22.82 -45.87
C GLU A 1127 -5.70 24.09 -45.02
N VAL A 1128 -4.82 25.05 -45.31
CA VAL A 1128 -4.73 26.37 -44.65
C VAL A 1128 -5.77 27.33 -45.19
N THR A 1129 -6.03 27.32 -46.50
CA THR A 1129 -6.90 28.32 -47.14
C THR A 1129 -8.40 28.01 -47.05
N ALA A 1130 -8.80 26.77 -46.75
CA ALA A 1130 -10.22 26.34 -46.74
C ALA A 1130 -11.09 26.89 -45.58
N GLN A 1131 -10.47 27.35 -44.49
CA GLN A 1131 -11.18 28.02 -43.38
C GLN A 1131 -10.50 29.36 -43.06
N ARG A 1132 -11.15 30.20 -42.24
CA ARG A 1132 -10.53 31.40 -41.66
C ARG A 1132 -9.62 30.99 -40.50
N ILE A 1133 -8.34 31.30 -40.59
CA ILE A 1133 -7.39 31.14 -39.49
C ILE A 1133 -7.65 32.24 -38.45
N GLY A 1134 -7.77 31.89 -37.17
CA GLY A 1134 -7.88 32.86 -36.06
C GLY A 1134 -6.61 32.99 -35.23
N LEU A 1135 -5.78 31.94 -35.19
CA LEU A 1135 -4.49 31.92 -34.50
C LEU A 1135 -3.42 31.20 -35.34
N VAL A 1136 -2.21 31.74 -35.34
CA VAL A 1136 -0.99 31.11 -35.88
C VAL A 1136 0.05 31.05 -34.76
N LYS A 1137 0.65 29.87 -34.53
CA LYS A 1137 1.96 29.74 -33.86
C LYS A 1137 3.02 29.57 -34.95
N VAL A 1138 4.14 30.26 -34.81
CA VAL A 1138 5.37 29.99 -35.56
C VAL A 1138 6.50 29.86 -34.55
N ASP A 1139 7.41 28.94 -34.82
CA ASP A 1139 8.61 28.66 -34.04
C ASP A 1139 9.52 27.87 -34.96
N LEU A 1140 10.41 28.57 -35.65
CA LEU A 1140 11.36 27.97 -36.58
C LEU A 1140 12.79 28.41 -36.24
N GLN A 1141 13.05 28.66 -34.95
CA GLN A 1141 14.37 28.97 -34.40
C GLN A 1141 15.05 30.10 -35.19
N GLY A 1142 14.36 31.25 -35.23
CA GLY A 1142 14.77 32.45 -35.95
C GLY A 1142 14.49 32.48 -37.47
N ARG A 1143 13.67 31.56 -38.00
CA ARG A 1143 13.25 31.54 -39.43
C ARG A 1143 11.79 31.97 -39.69
N ASP A 1144 11.09 32.35 -38.63
CA ASP A 1144 9.65 32.64 -38.59
C ASP A 1144 9.16 33.64 -39.64
N HIS A 1145 9.96 34.66 -39.94
CA HIS A 1145 9.64 35.69 -40.93
C HIS A 1145 9.49 35.13 -42.35
N ARG A 1146 10.22 34.06 -42.70
CA ARG A 1146 10.11 33.39 -44.02
C ARG A 1146 8.83 32.56 -44.11
N ALA A 1147 8.43 31.88 -43.04
CA ALA A 1147 7.14 31.19 -42.97
C ALA A 1147 5.96 32.18 -43.03
N LEU A 1148 6.06 33.33 -42.35
CA LEU A 1148 5.05 34.39 -42.39
C LEU A 1148 4.97 35.10 -43.75
N ALA A 1149 6.08 35.25 -44.48
CA ALA A 1149 6.07 35.70 -45.88
C ALA A 1149 5.39 34.67 -46.82
N GLY A 1150 5.46 33.38 -46.48
CA GLY A 1150 4.68 32.29 -47.07
C GLY A 1150 3.18 32.29 -46.74
N LEU A 1151 2.74 33.21 -45.86
CA LEU A 1151 1.34 33.39 -45.42
C LEU A 1151 0.73 34.75 -45.80
N ASP A 1152 1.43 35.60 -46.57
CA ASP A 1152 1.02 36.99 -46.87
C ASP A 1152 -0.48 37.15 -47.20
N SER A 1153 -1.02 36.33 -48.11
CA SER A 1153 -2.43 36.48 -48.51
C SER A 1153 -3.41 36.04 -47.42
N VAL A 1154 -3.06 35.05 -46.58
CA VAL A 1154 -3.84 34.63 -45.41
C VAL A 1154 -3.78 35.68 -44.30
N LEU A 1155 -2.60 36.22 -43.99
CA LEU A 1155 -2.42 37.28 -42.99
C LEU A 1155 -3.23 38.54 -43.35
N ARG A 1156 -3.31 38.90 -44.64
CA ARG A 1156 -4.16 40.00 -45.14
C ARG A 1156 -5.65 39.68 -45.13
N ARG A 1157 -6.04 38.44 -45.45
CA ARG A 1157 -7.44 37.99 -45.58
C ARG A 1157 -8.11 37.82 -44.22
N ASP A 1158 -7.45 37.11 -43.31
CA ASP A 1158 -8.08 36.61 -42.09
C ASP A 1158 -7.76 37.47 -40.86
N ARG A 1159 -6.60 38.13 -40.85
CA ARG A 1159 -6.00 38.82 -39.69
C ARG A 1159 -6.01 37.96 -38.40
N PRO A 1160 -5.42 36.75 -38.41
CA PRO A 1160 -5.29 35.94 -37.20
C PRO A 1160 -4.41 36.66 -36.16
N HIS A 1161 -4.51 36.27 -34.89
CA HIS A 1161 -3.42 36.51 -33.96
C HIS A 1161 -2.21 35.66 -34.39
N VAL A 1162 -0.99 36.19 -34.28
CA VAL A 1162 0.24 35.41 -34.50
C VAL A 1162 1.09 35.46 -33.25
N VAL A 1163 1.57 34.30 -32.79
CA VAL A 1163 2.67 34.17 -31.83
C VAL A 1163 3.86 33.60 -32.59
N CYS A 1164 5.01 34.27 -32.56
CA CYS A 1164 6.20 33.87 -33.30
C CYS A 1164 7.50 34.28 -32.59
N GLU A 1165 8.58 33.57 -32.88
CA GLU A 1165 9.91 33.92 -32.41
C GLU A 1165 10.48 35.12 -33.19
N PHE A 1166 11.39 35.88 -32.57
CA PHE A 1166 12.15 36.94 -33.21
C PHE A 1166 13.58 37.00 -32.68
N ASP A 1167 14.49 36.30 -33.37
CA ASP A 1167 15.95 36.46 -33.25
C ASP A 1167 16.50 37.41 -34.33
N PRO A 1168 16.93 38.64 -34.00
CA PRO A 1168 17.59 39.55 -34.93
C PRO A 1168 18.90 39.02 -35.53
N SER A 1169 19.49 37.99 -34.94
CA SER A 1169 20.77 37.38 -35.31
C SER A 1169 20.56 36.36 -36.44
N ALA A 1170 19.66 35.38 -36.26
CA ALA A 1170 19.22 34.43 -37.28
C ALA A 1170 18.63 35.10 -38.53
N ILE A 1171 17.85 36.19 -38.35
CA ILE A 1171 17.35 36.98 -39.48
C ILE A 1171 18.53 37.55 -40.29
N THR A 1172 19.58 38.04 -39.60
CA THR A 1172 20.80 38.55 -40.23
C THR A 1172 21.64 37.42 -40.87
N GLU A 1173 21.65 36.23 -40.26
CA GLU A 1173 22.32 35.01 -40.78
C GLU A 1173 21.73 34.58 -42.14
N LEU A 1174 20.40 34.67 -42.30
CA LEU A 1174 19.72 34.43 -43.58
C LEU A 1174 19.90 35.57 -44.62
N GLY A 1175 20.61 36.64 -44.26
CA GLY A 1175 20.84 37.81 -45.13
C GLY A 1175 19.68 38.80 -45.19
N ASP A 1176 18.71 38.68 -44.28
CA ASP A 1176 17.59 39.63 -44.13
C ASP A 1176 17.92 40.73 -43.10
N ASP A 1177 17.12 41.80 -43.09
CA ASP A 1177 17.24 42.89 -42.11
C ASP A 1177 16.10 42.83 -41.07
N PRO A 1178 16.39 42.69 -39.76
CA PRO A 1178 15.39 42.68 -38.71
C PRO A 1178 14.50 43.93 -38.65
N MET A 1179 15.01 45.12 -39.04
CA MET A 1179 14.19 46.33 -39.12
C MET A 1179 13.16 46.24 -40.24
N THR A 1180 13.56 45.73 -41.41
CA THR A 1180 12.67 45.47 -42.55
C THR A 1180 11.62 44.40 -42.23
N VAL A 1181 11.96 43.37 -41.45
CA VAL A 1181 11.00 42.35 -40.98
C VAL A 1181 9.91 42.98 -40.09
N LEU A 1182 10.28 43.73 -39.05
CA LEU A 1182 9.31 44.39 -38.17
C LEU A 1182 8.45 45.43 -38.91
N ALA A 1183 9.06 46.21 -39.82
CA ALA A 1183 8.34 47.12 -40.71
C ALA A 1183 7.33 46.38 -41.61
N GLY A 1184 7.66 45.17 -42.07
CA GLY A 1184 6.76 44.29 -42.81
C GLY A 1184 5.52 43.88 -42.00
N TYR A 1185 5.70 43.44 -40.75
CA TYR A 1185 4.57 43.13 -39.86
C TYR A 1185 3.66 44.35 -39.62
N ARG A 1186 4.25 45.54 -39.38
CA ARG A 1186 3.46 46.78 -39.22
C ARG A 1186 2.74 47.18 -40.52
N ALA A 1187 3.35 46.97 -41.69
CA ALA A 1187 2.72 47.20 -43.00
C ALA A 1187 1.60 46.20 -43.33
N LEU A 1188 1.57 45.02 -42.69
CA LEU A 1188 0.44 44.08 -42.71
C LEU A 1188 -0.70 44.49 -41.75
N GLY A 1189 -0.48 45.49 -40.89
CA GLY A 1189 -1.46 45.98 -39.91
C GLY A 1189 -1.32 45.36 -38.51
N TYR A 1190 -0.19 44.73 -38.19
CA TYR A 1190 0.08 44.15 -36.88
C TYR A 1190 0.80 45.12 -35.94
N THR A 1191 0.56 44.93 -34.65
CA THR A 1191 1.30 45.57 -33.55
C THR A 1191 2.06 44.48 -32.78
N PRO A 1192 3.39 44.39 -32.93
CA PRO A 1192 4.23 43.48 -32.14
C PRO A 1192 4.23 43.87 -30.66
N LYS A 1193 4.18 42.86 -29.78
CA LYS A 1193 4.33 42.95 -28.33
C LYS A 1193 5.19 41.81 -27.83
N ILE A 1194 5.98 42.02 -26.79
CA ILE A 1194 6.79 40.94 -26.19
C ILE A 1194 5.90 40.11 -25.26
N VAL A 1195 6.10 38.79 -25.27
CA VAL A 1195 5.53 37.83 -24.31
C VAL A 1195 6.65 37.39 -23.36
N GLY A 1196 6.37 37.29 -22.06
CA GLY A 1196 7.29 36.74 -21.07
C GLY A 1196 6.55 36.22 -19.83
N ASP A 1197 7.28 35.75 -18.82
CA ASP A 1197 6.69 35.03 -17.68
C ASP A 1197 5.74 35.87 -16.81
N SER A 1198 5.89 37.20 -16.81
CA SER A 1198 4.95 38.13 -16.17
C SER A 1198 3.74 38.51 -17.04
N GLY A 1199 3.63 37.97 -18.25
CA GLY A 1199 2.58 38.25 -19.23
C GLY A 1199 3.05 39.07 -20.44
N VAL A 1200 2.07 39.65 -21.15
CA VAL A 1200 2.28 40.45 -22.38
C VAL A 1200 2.68 41.89 -22.06
N SER A 1201 3.60 42.46 -22.84
CA SER A 1201 3.97 43.89 -22.74
C SER A 1201 2.77 44.81 -22.98
N VAL A 1202 2.51 45.72 -22.02
CA VAL A 1202 1.33 46.60 -22.04
C VAL A 1202 1.38 47.61 -23.18
N GLU A 1203 2.58 48.08 -23.54
CA GLU A 1203 2.84 49.02 -24.62
C GLU A 1203 3.55 48.32 -25.81
N GLY A 1204 3.36 48.88 -27.01
CA GLY A 1204 4.05 48.45 -28.23
C GLY A 1204 5.35 49.22 -28.41
N LEU A 1205 6.47 48.56 -28.13
CA LEU A 1205 7.83 49.11 -28.26
C LEU A 1205 8.15 49.55 -29.70
N SER A 1206 9.14 50.44 -29.86
CA SER A 1206 9.67 50.78 -31.19
C SER A 1206 10.50 49.63 -31.76
N ASP A 1207 10.69 49.59 -33.07
CA ASP A 1207 11.42 48.50 -33.73
C ASP A 1207 12.90 48.42 -33.29
N VAL A 1208 13.49 49.57 -32.93
CA VAL A 1208 14.84 49.64 -32.36
C VAL A 1208 14.86 49.06 -30.95
N ASP A 1209 13.85 49.36 -30.13
CA ASP A 1209 13.75 48.85 -28.75
C ASP A 1209 13.42 47.36 -28.71
N LEU A 1210 12.62 46.86 -29.66
CA LEU A 1210 12.34 45.42 -29.84
C LEU A 1210 13.61 44.63 -30.18
N ILE A 1211 14.41 45.12 -31.14
CA ILE A 1211 15.69 44.50 -31.51
C ILE A 1211 16.71 44.60 -30.37
N ALA A 1212 16.71 45.69 -29.61
CA ALA A 1212 17.56 45.84 -28.43
C ALA A 1212 17.15 44.89 -27.29
N ALA A 1213 15.85 44.71 -27.05
CA ALA A 1213 15.32 43.81 -26.03
C ALA A 1213 15.62 42.33 -26.36
N ALA A 1214 15.32 41.88 -27.58
CA ALA A 1214 15.61 40.51 -28.01
C ALA A 1214 17.11 40.17 -27.89
N ARG A 1215 18.00 41.10 -28.25
CA ARG A 1215 19.46 40.94 -28.09
C ARG A 1215 19.99 41.06 -26.66
N ALA A 1216 19.16 41.47 -25.71
CA ALA A 1216 19.52 41.63 -24.30
C ALA A 1216 18.91 40.52 -23.40
N ASP A 1217 18.01 39.70 -23.94
CA ASP A 1217 17.51 38.49 -23.29
C ASP A 1217 18.59 37.41 -23.21
N GLU A 1218 18.56 36.56 -22.18
CA GLU A 1218 19.52 35.46 -22.02
C GLU A 1218 19.39 34.40 -23.13
N LYS A 1219 18.21 34.29 -23.76
CA LYS A 1219 17.96 33.45 -24.94
C LYS A 1219 18.42 34.08 -26.27
N ALA A 1220 18.78 35.36 -26.28
CA ALA A 1220 19.09 36.19 -27.46
C ALA A 1220 17.96 36.36 -28.51
N PHE A 1221 16.75 35.91 -28.21
CA PHE A 1221 15.52 36.14 -28.99
C PHE A 1221 14.40 36.68 -28.11
N ALA A 1222 13.29 37.11 -28.70
CA ALA A 1222 12.06 37.43 -27.96
C ALA A 1222 10.82 36.80 -28.62
N THR A 1223 9.95 36.17 -27.82
CA THR A 1223 8.63 35.73 -28.27
C THR A 1223 7.74 36.97 -28.52
N LEU A 1224 7.22 37.10 -29.74
CA LEU A 1224 6.34 38.19 -30.13
C LEU A 1224 4.90 37.73 -30.31
N TRP A 1225 3.96 38.42 -29.68
CA TRP A 1225 2.56 38.42 -30.09
C TRP A 1225 2.34 39.56 -31.09
N LEU A 1226 2.07 39.20 -32.34
CA LEU A 1226 1.58 40.15 -33.35
C LEU A 1226 0.06 40.27 -33.18
N SER A 1227 -0.36 41.30 -32.46
CA SER A 1227 -1.78 41.63 -32.35
C SER A 1227 -2.26 42.27 -33.67
N PRO A 1228 -3.31 41.77 -34.33
CA PRO A 1228 -3.91 42.47 -35.46
C PRO A 1228 -4.50 43.81 -34.97
N GLY A 1229 -4.39 44.85 -35.79
CA GLY A 1229 -5.09 46.11 -35.58
C GLY A 1229 -6.60 45.97 -35.80
N ALA A 1230 -7.37 46.70 -35.00
CA ALA A 1230 -8.83 46.82 -35.10
C ALA A 1230 -9.30 47.42 -36.44
#